data_AF-A0A7X8CQL5-F1
#
_entry.id   AF-A0A7X8CQL5-F1
#
_cell.length_a   1.000
_cell.length_b   1.000
_cell.length_c   1.000
_cell.angle_alpha   90.00
_cell.angle_beta   90.00
_cell.angle_gamma   90.00
#
_symmetry.space_group_name_H-M   'P 1'
#
loop_
_entity.id
_entity.type
_entity.pdbx_description
1 polymer ?
#
loop_
_entity_poly.entity_id
_entity_poly.type
_entity_poly.pdbx_seq_one_letter_code
_entity_poly.pdbx_strand_id
1 'polypeptide(L)'
;MKTDRFLAGLIVIFYTWAAIPLDAQRRTEADRNLPEFPESTPQLYNKFLTGVPDIRVKTTVGNLPRLPRYVKGVYANNFKGPDVRVIWPAPADNSQVLSAGTYTLTGKVPGTDIQPKAVVTVKVAEKTATPHRSLEVFDLDKVILNPDIYGHKTKFIENRDKFIKGLAATNPDNFLYMFRNAFGQKQPEGAKPLGGWDSQQTKLRGHATGHYLSAIAQAYAGTGYDTSLRADFAAKMEYMVNTLYELSQLSGKPKTPGGEFVSDPAAVPPGPGKTDFNSDLSEGGIRTDYWNWGKGFISAYPPDQFIMLEKGATYGGSAAQIWAPYYTLHKIMAGLMDIYDISGNEKALEIVKGMGDWVYSRLSKLPATTLISMWNRYIAGEFGGMNEAMARLYRITKNPVYLETAHLFDNIRLFYGDAEHSHGLARNVDLFRGLHANQHIPQIIGALEIYRDTDAPEYYHIADNFRYMVTNDYMYSIGGVAGARNPDNPECFTAQPATLYENGFAAGGQNETCATYNMLKLTAGLFLFNQSAELMDYYERGLYNHILASVAENTPGNTYHVPLRPGSEKDFGNPDMTGFACCNGTALESNTKFQNPIYFRSNDNKALYVNLYIPSTLYWTERNLTVIQSTAYPNEDKTLLTINGRGRFDLNVRVPHWATKGFYVKINGKELKINAMPGSYLSINRRWKNGDTVELRMPFSFYLEPVMDQQNIASLFYGPVLLAAQETGPLKEWRKVTLNAEDIGKSVSGDPGKLEFKIDSVVFRPFYESYGRYSVYLDVTLK
;
A
#
# COMPACT_ATOMS: atom_id res chain seq x y z
N MET A 1 -29.61 -56.34 0.26
CA MET A 1 -28.30 -56.14 -0.40
C MET A 1 -28.50 -55.25 -1.60
N LYS A 2 -28.31 -53.93 -1.43
CA LYS A 2 -28.33 -52.93 -2.51
C LYS A 2 -26.98 -52.23 -2.49
N THR A 3 -26.31 -52.22 -3.63
CA THR A 3 -25.00 -51.62 -3.86
C THR A 3 -25.16 -50.14 -4.17
N ASP A 4 -24.39 -49.32 -3.47
CA ASP A 4 -24.45 -47.87 -3.48
C ASP A 4 -23.45 -47.22 -4.44
N ARG A 5 -23.79 -45.96 -4.75
CA ARG A 5 -23.24 -45.02 -5.72
C ARG A 5 -21.79 -44.57 -5.42
N PHE A 6 -21.03 -44.36 -6.49
CA PHE A 6 -19.83 -43.51 -6.51
C PHE A 6 -20.23 -42.03 -6.61
N LEU A 7 -19.72 -41.19 -5.71
CA LEU A 7 -19.65 -39.73 -5.86
C LEU A 7 -18.21 -39.29 -5.54
N ALA A 8 -17.59 -38.59 -6.48
CA ALA A 8 -16.24 -38.04 -6.36
C ALA A 8 -16.25 -36.80 -5.44
N GLY A 9 -15.38 -36.78 -4.44
CA GLY A 9 -15.09 -35.62 -3.60
C GLY A 9 -13.70 -35.07 -3.91
N LEU A 10 -13.63 -33.81 -4.34
CA LEU A 10 -12.39 -33.03 -4.38
C LEU A 10 -11.88 -32.80 -2.95
N ILE A 11 -10.66 -33.25 -2.66
CA ILE A 11 -9.97 -32.95 -1.41
C ILE A 11 -9.21 -31.63 -1.59
N VAL A 12 -9.67 -30.60 -0.88
CA VAL A 12 -8.91 -29.37 -0.64
C VAL A 12 -7.88 -29.67 0.45
N ILE A 13 -6.61 -29.75 0.08
CA ILE A 13 -5.51 -29.97 1.03
C ILE A 13 -5.12 -28.63 1.66
N PHE A 14 -5.44 -28.47 2.93
CA PHE A 14 -4.92 -27.40 3.79
C PHE A 14 -3.44 -27.68 4.12
N TYR A 15 -2.56 -26.74 3.79
CA TYR A 15 -1.18 -26.71 4.29
C TYR A 15 -1.07 -25.59 5.32
N THR A 16 -0.92 -25.95 6.59
CA THR A 16 -0.48 -25.06 7.67
C THR A 16 0.96 -25.40 8.07
N TRP A 17 1.63 -24.41 8.68
CA TRP A 17 2.97 -24.41 9.30
C TRP A 17 4.10 -23.73 8.50
N ALA A 18 4.17 -22.41 8.65
CA ALA A 18 5.43 -21.64 8.72
C ALA A 18 5.35 -20.74 9.98
N ALA A 19 6.49 -20.53 10.63
CA ALA A 19 6.61 -20.03 12.01
C ALA A 19 5.91 -18.69 12.25
N ILE A 20 4.77 -18.74 12.93
CA ILE A 20 4.12 -17.60 13.57
C ILE A 20 4.87 -17.32 14.89
N PRO A 21 5.09 -16.07 15.33
CA PRO A 21 5.60 -15.79 16.67
C PRO A 21 4.83 -16.58 17.73
N LEU A 22 5.54 -17.04 18.77
CA LEU A 22 5.06 -17.97 19.81
C LEU A 22 3.72 -17.58 20.47
N ASP A 23 3.28 -16.32 20.36
CA ASP A 23 2.00 -15.84 20.88
C ASP A 23 0.76 -16.21 20.04
N ALA A 24 0.91 -16.75 18.83
CA ALA A 24 -0.23 -17.16 18.02
C ALA A 24 -0.76 -18.55 18.34
N GLN A 25 0.02 -19.40 19.03
CA GLN A 25 -0.38 -20.77 19.37
C GLN A 25 -1.22 -20.89 20.65
N ARG A 26 -1.49 -19.80 21.38
CA ARG A 26 -2.30 -19.79 22.60
C ARG A 26 -3.54 -18.92 22.48
N ARG A 27 -4.47 -19.26 21.58
CA ARG A 27 -5.76 -18.55 21.49
C ARG A 27 -6.90 -19.53 21.51
N THR A 28 -7.81 -19.36 22.45
CA THR A 28 -8.99 -20.22 22.61
C THR A 28 -9.99 -19.95 21.49
N GLU A 29 -10.86 -20.91 21.18
CA GLU A 29 -11.90 -20.76 20.15
C GLU A 29 -12.87 -19.59 20.46
N ALA A 30 -13.08 -19.30 21.75
CA ALA A 30 -13.86 -18.16 22.23
C ALA A 30 -13.20 -16.80 21.92
N ASP A 31 -11.86 -16.71 21.85
CA ASP A 31 -11.15 -15.47 21.50
C ASP A 31 -11.26 -15.14 19.99
N ARG A 32 -11.72 -16.09 19.17
CA ARG A 32 -11.85 -15.93 17.72
C ARG A 32 -13.17 -15.30 17.29
N ASN A 33 -14.25 -15.53 18.05
CA ASN A 33 -15.60 -15.16 17.62
C ASN A 33 -15.92 -13.70 17.98
N LEU A 34 -16.52 -13.00 17.01
CA LEU A 34 -17.11 -11.69 17.22
C LEU A 34 -18.59 -11.88 17.62
N PRO A 35 -19.22 -10.90 18.29
CA PRO A 35 -20.65 -10.95 18.58
C PRO A 35 -21.48 -11.15 17.30
N GLU A 36 -22.49 -12.00 17.35
CA GLU A 36 -23.43 -12.17 16.23
C GLU A 36 -24.61 -11.21 16.41
N PHE A 37 -25.02 -10.57 15.31
CA PHE A 37 -26.17 -9.68 15.26
C PHE A 37 -27.23 -10.28 14.33
N PRO A 38 -28.54 -10.20 14.67
CA PRO A 38 -29.57 -10.73 13.78
C PRO A 38 -29.59 -9.96 12.45
N GLU A 39 -29.61 -10.69 11.33
CA GLU A 39 -29.44 -10.11 9.99
C GLU A 39 -30.49 -9.04 9.61
N SER A 40 -31.70 -9.14 10.15
CA SER A 40 -32.82 -8.25 9.84
C SER A 40 -33.03 -7.14 10.88
N THR A 41 -32.15 -7.01 11.88
CA THR A 41 -32.24 -5.92 12.85
C THR A 41 -31.67 -4.64 12.24
N PRO A 42 -32.46 -3.56 12.07
CA PRO A 42 -31.96 -2.32 11.47
C PRO A 42 -30.82 -1.70 12.27
N GLN A 43 -29.73 -1.37 11.56
CA GLN A 43 -28.48 -0.86 12.13
C GLN A 43 -28.28 0.62 11.80
N LEU A 44 -27.80 1.43 12.75
CA LEU A 44 -27.62 2.90 12.58
C LEU A 44 -28.83 3.59 11.90
N TYR A 45 -28.58 4.28 10.79
CA TYR A 45 -29.56 5.03 10.02
C TYR A 45 -30.53 4.12 9.26
N ASN A 46 -30.20 2.84 9.05
CA ASN A 46 -31.10 1.89 8.39
C ASN A 46 -32.37 1.65 9.21
N LYS A 47 -32.37 1.98 10.51
CA LYS A 47 -33.57 2.02 11.35
C LYS A 47 -34.66 2.98 10.82
N PHE A 48 -34.26 4.03 10.12
CA PHE A 48 -35.18 5.02 9.55
C PHE A 48 -35.41 4.78 8.04
N LEU A 49 -34.74 3.79 7.44
CA LEU A 49 -34.77 3.55 6.01
C LEU A 49 -36.04 2.78 5.62
N THR A 50 -36.77 3.30 4.64
CA THR A 50 -38.00 2.66 4.11
C THR A 50 -37.79 2.08 2.72
N GLY A 51 -36.75 2.49 2.01
CA GLY A 51 -36.42 1.94 0.71
C GLY A 51 -35.13 2.50 0.12
N VAL A 52 -34.65 1.87 -0.94
CA VAL A 52 -33.54 2.33 -1.77
C VAL A 52 -34.03 2.26 -3.22
N PRO A 53 -33.93 3.35 -4.00
CA PRO A 53 -34.34 3.35 -5.40
C PRO A 53 -33.51 2.37 -6.23
N ASP A 54 -34.15 1.78 -7.24
CA ASP A 54 -33.45 1.03 -8.26
C ASP A 54 -32.49 1.93 -9.04
N ILE A 55 -31.33 1.38 -9.40
CA ILE A 55 -30.30 2.09 -10.16
C ILE A 55 -30.20 1.54 -11.58
N ARG A 56 -29.67 2.37 -12.48
CA ARG A 56 -29.35 1.99 -13.86
C ARG A 56 -27.87 2.21 -14.09
N VAL A 57 -27.21 1.18 -14.61
CA VAL A 57 -25.76 1.15 -14.83
C VAL A 57 -25.50 0.64 -16.25
N LYS A 58 -24.42 1.14 -16.85
CA LYS A 58 -24.01 0.76 -18.20
C LYS A 58 -22.65 0.11 -18.12
N THR A 59 -22.45 -0.92 -18.93
CA THR A 59 -21.14 -1.53 -19.18
C THR A 59 -21.03 -1.91 -20.66
N THR A 60 -19.87 -2.44 -21.05
CA THR A 60 -19.62 -2.94 -22.40
C THR A 60 -19.42 -4.45 -22.40
N VAL A 61 -19.61 -5.08 -23.57
CA VAL A 61 -19.36 -6.52 -23.75
C VAL A 61 -17.96 -6.88 -23.22
N GLY A 62 -17.91 -7.92 -22.40
CA GLY A 62 -16.70 -8.43 -21.76
C GLY A 62 -16.35 -7.79 -20.41
N ASN A 63 -16.90 -6.63 -20.04
CA ASN A 63 -16.54 -5.92 -18.81
C ASN A 63 -17.69 -5.92 -17.78
N LEU A 64 -17.42 -6.35 -16.54
CA LEU A 64 -18.41 -6.26 -15.47
C LEU A 64 -18.69 -4.79 -15.10
N PRO A 65 -19.93 -4.42 -14.75
CA PRO A 65 -20.27 -3.06 -14.38
C PRO A 65 -19.61 -2.64 -13.05
N ARG A 66 -19.22 -1.37 -12.93
CA ARG A 66 -18.93 -0.76 -11.63
C ARG A 66 -20.23 -0.31 -10.97
N LEU A 67 -20.73 -1.11 -10.03
CA LEU A 67 -21.94 -0.81 -9.26
C LEU A 67 -21.64 0.22 -8.15
N PRO A 68 -22.44 1.28 -7.95
CA PRO A 68 -22.23 2.19 -6.84
C PRO A 68 -22.47 1.46 -5.51
N ARG A 69 -21.48 1.49 -4.60
CA ARG A 69 -21.61 0.85 -3.28
C ARG A 69 -22.49 1.63 -2.31
N TYR A 70 -22.67 2.92 -2.58
CA TYR A 70 -23.52 3.81 -1.81
C TYR A 70 -24.61 4.37 -2.75
N VAL A 71 -25.87 4.24 -2.36
CA VAL A 71 -27.04 4.67 -3.13
C VAL A 71 -27.91 5.56 -2.25
N LYS A 72 -28.57 6.56 -2.84
CA LYS A 72 -29.48 7.47 -2.10
C LYS A 72 -30.58 6.66 -1.39
N GLY A 73 -30.71 6.81 -0.08
CA GLY A 73 -31.78 6.19 0.70
C GLY A 73 -33.09 6.99 0.68
N VAL A 74 -34.21 6.31 0.88
CA VAL A 74 -35.51 6.92 1.20
C VAL A 74 -35.81 6.63 2.66
N TYR A 75 -35.96 7.69 3.46
CA TYR A 75 -36.10 7.59 4.91
C TYR A 75 -37.49 8.06 5.37
N ALA A 76 -37.99 7.46 6.44
CA ALA A 76 -39.26 7.83 7.07
C ALA A 76 -39.20 9.25 7.67
N ASN A 77 -40.37 9.85 7.90
CA ASN A 77 -40.53 11.09 8.67
C ASN A 77 -39.72 12.30 8.14
N ASN A 78 -39.47 12.37 6.83
CA ASN A 78 -38.63 13.39 6.19
C ASN A 78 -37.19 13.47 6.73
N PHE A 79 -36.71 12.41 7.38
CA PHE A 79 -35.32 12.32 7.84
C PHE A 79 -34.38 12.40 6.63
N LYS A 80 -33.37 13.27 6.69
CA LYS A 80 -32.33 13.33 5.65
C LYS A 80 -31.17 12.45 6.09
N GLY A 81 -31.25 11.17 5.76
CA GLY A 81 -30.19 10.21 6.06
C GLY A 81 -29.03 10.23 5.06
N PRO A 82 -27.94 9.51 5.38
CA PRO A 82 -26.77 9.37 4.50
C PRO A 82 -27.09 8.56 3.24
N ASP A 83 -26.09 8.36 2.38
CA ASP A 83 -26.19 7.34 1.34
C ASP A 83 -26.09 5.95 1.96
N VAL A 84 -26.88 5.01 1.43
CA VAL A 84 -27.05 3.65 1.96
C VAL A 84 -26.02 2.73 1.32
N ARG A 85 -25.27 2.01 2.16
CA ARG A 85 -24.40 0.93 1.72
C ARG A 85 -25.24 -0.22 1.15
N VAL A 86 -24.97 -0.58 -0.11
CA VAL A 86 -25.56 -1.72 -0.79
C VAL A 86 -24.46 -2.74 -1.10
N ILE A 87 -24.64 -3.97 -0.65
CA ILE A 87 -23.79 -5.11 -1.01
C ILE A 87 -24.37 -5.74 -2.27
N TRP A 88 -23.66 -5.60 -3.38
CA TRP A 88 -24.04 -6.19 -4.66
C TRP A 88 -23.40 -7.58 -4.85
N PRO A 89 -24.01 -8.46 -5.66
CA PRO A 89 -23.37 -9.71 -6.06
C PRO A 89 -22.02 -9.45 -6.75
N ALA A 90 -21.00 -10.20 -6.36
CA ALA A 90 -19.66 -10.16 -6.95
C ALA A 90 -19.40 -11.47 -7.71
N PRO A 91 -19.77 -11.57 -9.01
CA PRO A 91 -19.57 -12.79 -9.79
C PRO A 91 -18.08 -13.12 -9.92
N ALA A 92 -17.76 -14.41 -9.97
CA ALA A 92 -16.39 -14.91 -10.09
C ALA A 92 -15.91 -14.96 -11.56
N ASP A 93 -16.81 -14.72 -12.51
CA ASP A 93 -16.52 -14.61 -13.93
C ASP A 93 -17.26 -13.41 -14.58
N ASN A 94 -17.04 -13.17 -15.88
CA ASN A 94 -17.70 -12.13 -16.69
C ASN A 94 -18.74 -12.71 -17.68
N SER A 95 -19.24 -13.94 -17.44
CA SER A 95 -20.19 -14.62 -18.34
C SER A 95 -21.47 -13.80 -18.60
N GLN A 96 -21.92 -13.03 -17.62
CA GLN A 96 -23.12 -12.20 -17.68
C GLN A 96 -23.04 -11.05 -18.69
N VAL A 97 -21.84 -10.70 -19.15
CA VAL A 97 -21.60 -9.53 -20.02
C VAL A 97 -20.96 -9.92 -21.36
N LEU A 98 -20.97 -11.19 -21.75
CA LEU A 98 -20.39 -11.65 -23.02
C LEU A 98 -21.21 -11.28 -24.27
N SER A 99 -22.43 -10.75 -24.09
CA SER A 99 -23.28 -10.26 -25.18
C SER A 99 -24.01 -8.98 -24.78
N ALA A 100 -24.34 -8.15 -25.78
CA ALA A 100 -25.11 -6.93 -25.56
C ALA A 100 -26.54 -7.28 -25.12
N GLY A 101 -27.09 -6.50 -24.20
CA GLY A 101 -28.39 -6.81 -23.62
C GLY A 101 -28.66 -6.04 -22.34
N THR A 102 -29.64 -6.50 -21.58
CA THR A 102 -29.95 -5.95 -20.24
C THR A 102 -30.24 -7.09 -19.28
N TYR A 103 -29.72 -6.99 -18.07
CA TYR A 103 -30.00 -7.91 -16.99
C TYR A 103 -30.16 -7.14 -15.67
N THR A 104 -30.74 -7.78 -14.66
CA THR A 104 -30.99 -7.16 -13.36
C THR A 104 -30.24 -7.92 -12.28
N LEU A 105 -29.53 -7.18 -11.43
CA LEU A 105 -28.91 -7.67 -10.21
C LEU A 105 -29.72 -7.21 -8.99
N THR A 106 -29.76 -8.04 -7.96
CA THR A 106 -30.40 -7.71 -6.68
C THR A 106 -29.32 -7.57 -5.63
N GLY A 107 -29.25 -6.41 -4.97
CA GLY A 107 -28.35 -6.16 -3.84
C GLY A 107 -29.01 -6.44 -2.48
N LYS A 108 -28.22 -6.36 -1.42
CA LYS A 108 -28.66 -6.43 -0.02
C LYS A 108 -28.24 -5.17 0.73
N VAL A 109 -29.11 -4.64 1.57
CA VAL A 109 -28.78 -3.58 2.53
C VAL A 109 -28.57 -4.20 3.92
N PRO A 110 -27.37 -4.09 4.53
CA PRO A 110 -27.09 -4.68 5.84
C PRO A 110 -28.10 -4.29 6.93
N GLY A 111 -28.51 -5.26 7.74
CA GLY A 111 -29.49 -5.06 8.82
C GLY A 111 -30.94 -4.88 8.35
N THR A 112 -31.28 -5.14 7.09
CA THR A 112 -32.65 -4.95 6.57
C THR A 112 -33.03 -6.03 5.56
N ASP A 113 -34.33 -6.16 5.29
CA ASP A 113 -34.87 -6.98 4.21
C ASP A 113 -34.95 -6.23 2.86
N ILE A 114 -34.40 -5.02 2.76
CA ILE A 114 -34.45 -4.21 1.54
C ILE A 114 -33.50 -4.80 0.49
N GLN A 115 -34.04 -5.00 -0.72
CA GLN A 115 -33.36 -5.61 -1.86
C GLN A 115 -33.35 -4.64 -3.06
N PRO A 116 -32.42 -3.67 -3.11
CA PRO A 116 -32.33 -2.72 -4.22
C PRO A 116 -31.98 -3.44 -5.52
N LYS A 117 -32.51 -2.98 -6.66
CA LYS A 117 -32.18 -3.56 -7.96
C LYS A 117 -31.24 -2.67 -8.76
N ALA A 118 -30.32 -3.29 -9.48
CA ALA A 118 -29.49 -2.64 -10.49
C ALA A 118 -29.84 -3.19 -11.87
N VAL A 119 -30.38 -2.35 -12.75
CA VAL A 119 -30.61 -2.68 -14.15
C VAL A 119 -29.34 -2.35 -14.94
N VAL A 120 -28.63 -3.39 -15.39
CA VAL A 120 -27.38 -3.27 -16.12
C VAL A 120 -27.66 -3.36 -17.61
N THR A 121 -27.28 -2.33 -18.37
CA THR A 121 -27.29 -2.36 -19.83
C THR A 121 -25.88 -2.62 -20.36
N VAL A 122 -25.71 -3.76 -21.04
CA VAL A 122 -24.47 -4.15 -21.72
C VAL A 122 -24.53 -3.64 -23.15
N LYS A 123 -23.63 -2.72 -23.50
CA LYS A 123 -23.49 -2.19 -24.86
C LYS A 123 -22.42 -2.94 -25.63
N VAL A 124 -22.47 -2.86 -26.96
CA VAL A 124 -21.35 -3.30 -27.81
C VAL A 124 -20.07 -2.60 -27.36
N ALA A 125 -18.96 -3.32 -27.34
CA ALA A 125 -17.67 -2.77 -26.96
C ALA A 125 -17.27 -1.65 -27.92
N GLU A 126 -17.07 -0.45 -27.38
CA GLU A 126 -16.39 0.65 -28.05
C GLU A 126 -14.97 0.75 -27.48
N LYS A 127 -14.04 1.32 -28.26
CA LYS A 127 -12.68 1.55 -27.79
C LYS A 127 -12.73 2.59 -26.66
N THR A 128 -12.62 2.15 -25.40
CA THR A 128 -12.58 3.04 -24.24
C THR A 128 -11.26 3.79 -24.22
N ALA A 129 -11.31 5.12 -24.19
CA ALA A 129 -10.12 5.93 -23.95
C ALA A 129 -9.68 5.78 -22.48
N THR A 130 -8.41 5.45 -22.25
CA THR A 130 -7.77 5.52 -20.94
C THR A 130 -7.03 6.85 -20.78
N PRO A 131 -6.86 7.36 -19.55
CA PRO A 131 -6.25 8.67 -19.33
C PRO A 131 -4.75 8.63 -19.57
N HIS A 132 -4.16 9.70 -20.09
CA HIS A 132 -2.72 9.86 -20.16
C HIS A 132 -2.17 10.54 -18.90
N ARG A 133 -0.90 10.29 -18.59
CA ARG A 133 -0.23 10.91 -17.45
C ARG A 133 -0.10 12.42 -17.65
N SER A 134 -0.77 13.21 -16.82
CA SER A 134 -0.83 14.68 -16.94
C SER A 134 -0.04 15.40 -15.86
N LEU A 135 0.36 14.71 -14.79
CA LEU A 135 1.08 15.28 -13.65
C LEU A 135 2.46 14.65 -13.42
N GLU A 136 3.31 15.43 -12.76
CA GLU A 136 4.59 15.05 -12.17
C GLU A 136 4.59 15.29 -10.67
N VAL A 137 5.40 14.50 -9.96
CA VAL A 137 5.73 14.72 -8.54
C VAL A 137 6.86 15.75 -8.43
N PHE A 138 6.98 16.39 -7.25
CA PHE A 138 8.17 17.14 -6.91
C PHE A 138 9.19 16.23 -6.22
N ASP A 139 10.48 16.49 -6.46
CA ASP A 139 11.55 15.78 -5.76
C ASP A 139 11.53 16.11 -4.25
N LEU A 140 12.03 15.19 -3.43
CA LEU A 140 12.03 15.28 -1.97
C LEU A 140 12.69 16.55 -1.43
N ASP A 141 13.69 17.08 -2.14
CA ASP A 141 14.44 18.29 -1.76
C ASP A 141 13.69 19.59 -2.13
N LYS A 142 12.62 19.52 -2.91
CA LYS A 142 11.80 20.66 -3.30
C LYS A 142 10.68 20.95 -2.31
N VAL A 143 10.35 20.00 -1.43
CA VAL A 143 9.28 20.19 -0.44
C VAL A 143 9.83 19.95 0.97
N ILE A 144 9.92 21.02 1.75
CA ILE A 144 10.38 20.96 3.14
C ILE A 144 9.16 20.89 4.06
N LEU A 145 9.15 19.92 4.99
CA LEU A 145 8.18 19.90 6.08
C LEU A 145 8.52 20.98 7.11
N ASN A 146 7.54 21.81 7.46
CA ASN A 146 7.69 22.87 8.46
C ASN A 146 7.03 22.45 9.79
N PRO A 147 7.44 23.06 10.91
CA PRO A 147 6.61 23.11 12.12
C PRO A 147 5.22 23.70 11.82
N ASP A 148 4.27 23.48 12.73
CA ASP A 148 2.97 24.13 12.64
C ASP A 148 3.07 25.66 12.86
N ILE A 149 1.94 26.37 12.76
CA ILE A 149 1.88 27.83 12.98
C ILE A 149 2.23 28.27 14.41
N TYR A 150 2.32 27.35 15.36
CA TYR A 150 2.72 27.60 16.75
C TYR A 150 4.19 27.23 17.00
N GLY A 151 4.90 26.73 15.99
CA GLY A 151 6.29 26.30 16.09
C GLY A 151 6.47 24.90 16.65
N HIS A 152 5.40 24.10 16.81
CA HIS A 152 5.50 22.72 17.25
C HIS A 152 5.88 21.79 16.10
N LYS A 153 6.64 20.74 16.41
CA LYS A 153 6.87 19.65 15.45
C LYS A 153 5.55 18.95 15.17
N THR A 154 5.23 18.78 13.89
CA THR A 154 4.10 17.95 13.48
C THR A 154 4.44 16.48 13.67
N LYS A 155 3.42 15.61 13.75
CA LYS A 155 3.64 14.15 13.83
C LYS A 155 4.48 13.60 12.68
N PHE A 156 4.37 14.21 11.51
CA PHE A 156 5.20 13.91 10.34
C PHE A 156 6.68 14.17 10.61
N ILE A 157 7.03 15.31 11.19
CA ILE A 157 8.41 15.66 11.56
C ILE A 157 8.90 14.75 12.68
N GLU A 158 8.09 14.51 13.72
CA GLU A 158 8.46 13.62 14.82
C GLU A 158 8.82 12.22 14.33
N ASN A 159 7.93 11.61 13.54
CA ASN A 159 8.16 10.27 13.03
C ASN A 159 9.33 10.24 12.04
N ARG A 160 9.41 11.20 11.10
CA ARG A 160 10.58 11.33 10.21
C ARG A 160 11.88 11.40 11.00
N ASP A 161 11.95 12.26 12.01
CA ASP A 161 13.17 12.48 12.79
C ASP A 161 13.59 11.20 13.56
N LYS A 162 12.64 10.39 14.06
CA LYS A 162 12.95 9.09 14.69
C LYS A 162 13.67 8.17 13.70
N PHE A 163 13.13 8.04 12.48
CA PHE A 163 13.68 7.16 11.45
C PHE A 163 15.00 7.69 10.88
N ILE A 164 15.12 8.99 10.61
CA ILE A 164 16.37 9.60 10.14
C ILE A 164 17.50 9.41 11.15
N LYS A 165 17.24 9.64 12.44
CA LYS A 165 18.25 9.42 13.50
C LYS A 165 18.61 7.95 13.64
N GLY A 166 17.63 7.05 13.58
CA GLY A 166 17.86 5.60 13.60
C GLY A 166 18.74 5.16 12.43
N LEU A 167 18.43 5.60 11.21
CA LEU A 167 19.20 5.31 10.00
C LEU A 167 20.63 5.85 10.09
N ALA A 168 20.83 7.07 10.56
CA ALA A 168 22.17 7.64 10.73
C ALA A 168 23.04 6.79 11.69
N ALA A 169 22.43 6.28 12.77
CA ALA A 169 23.10 5.43 13.75
C ALA A 169 23.40 3.99 13.28
N THR A 170 22.90 3.57 12.12
CA THR A 170 23.13 2.21 11.61
C THR A 170 24.57 1.99 11.13
N ASN A 171 25.08 0.77 11.29
CA ASN A 171 26.30 0.31 10.61
C ASN A 171 25.93 -0.29 9.22
N PRO A 172 26.36 0.31 8.10
CA PRO A 172 26.07 -0.22 6.76
C PRO A 172 26.61 -1.65 6.54
N ASP A 173 27.67 -2.05 7.24
CA ASP A 173 28.19 -3.41 7.14
C ASP A 173 27.23 -4.48 7.62
N ASN A 174 26.32 -4.15 8.54
CA ASN A 174 25.29 -5.09 8.96
C ASN A 174 24.33 -5.44 7.81
N PHE A 175 24.02 -4.45 6.96
CA PHE A 175 23.17 -4.61 5.78
C PHE A 175 23.92 -5.27 4.60
N LEU A 176 25.25 -5.23 4.58
CA LEU A 176 26.07 -5.91 3.57
C LEU A 176 26.50 -7.33 4.00
N TYR A 177 26.29 -7.68 5.27
CA TYR A 177 26.76 -8.93 5.86
C TYR A 177 26.35 -10.15 5.04
N MET A 178 25.06 -10.25 4.69
CA MET A 178 24.52 -11.42 3.99
C MET A 178 24.97 -11.53 2.53
N PHE A 179 25.28 -10.39 1.88
CA PHE A 179 25.88 -10.39 0.55
C PHE A 179 27.30 -10.92 0.59
N ARG A 180 28.13 -10.42 1.52
CA ARG A 180 29.49 -10.96 1.72
C ARG A 180 29.46 -12.44 2.09
N ASN A 181 28.53 -12.85 2.95
CA ASN A 181 28.36 -14.25 3.33
C ASN A 181 28.02 -15.15 2.12
N ALA A 182 27.08 -14.74 1.26
CA ALA A 182 26.76 -15.50 0.05
C ALA A 182 27.99 -15.65 -0.86
N PHE A 183 28.75 -14.58 -1.06
CA PHE A 183 29.94 -14.60 -1.91
C PHE A 183 31.19 -15.16 -1.22
N GLY A 184 31.06 -15.76 -0.03
CA GLY A 184 32.18 -16.33 0.73
C GLY A 184 33.27 -15.30 1.12
N GLN A 185 32.90 -14.03 1.21
CA GLN A 185 33.82 -12.94 1.55
C GLN A 185 33.92 -12.73 3.06
N LYS A 186 35.10 -12.28 3.50
CA LYS A 186 35.35 -11.96 4.92
C LYS A 186 34.51 -10.75 5.34
N GLN A 187 33.98 -10.80 6.55
CA GLN A 187 33.29 -9.66 7.16
C GLN A 187 34.30 -8.66 7.71
N PRO A 188 34.07 -7.34 7.55
CA PRO A 188 34.88 -6.32 8.23
C PRO A 188 34.68 -6.37 9.74
N GLU A 189 35.63 -5.82 10.48
CA GLU A 189 35.57 -5.77 11.95
C GLU A 189 34.33 -4.97 12.41
N GLY A 190 33.61 -5.50 13.41
CA GLY A 190 32.41 -4.86 13.96
C GLY A 190 31.12 -5.08 13.17
N ALA A 191 31.17 -5.71 11.99
CA ALA A 191 29.97 -6.11 11.24
C ALA A 191 29.19 -7.20 12.01
N LYS A 192 27.88 -7.04 12.10
CA LYS A 192 26.97 -7.99 12.76
C LYS A 192 25.85 -8.40 11.79
N PRO A 193 25.47 -9.69 11.74
CA PRO A 193 24.32 -10.10 10.94
C PRO A 193 23.03 -9.47 11.47
N LEU A 194 22.14 -9.08 10.56
CA LEU A 194 20.78 -8.70 10.91
C LEU A 194 19.99 -9.91 11.42
N GLY A 195 19.00 -9.65 12.27
CA GLY A 195 18.04 -10.64 12.77
C GLY A 195 16.74 -10.68 11.96
N GLY A 196 15.73 -11.35 12.52
CA GLY A 196 14.42 -11.49 11.88
C GLY A 196 14.50 -12.29 10.58
N TRP A 197 13.77 -11.83 9.56
CA TRP A 197 13.72 -12.49 8.25
C TRP A 197 14.95 -12.24 7.38
N ASP A 198 15.86 -11.37 7.84
CA ASP A 198 17.17 -11.12 7.25
C ASP A 198 18.31 -11.91 7.92
N SER A 199 17.97 -12.78 8.87
CA SER A 199 18.94 -13.67 9.52
C SER A 199 19.57 -14.66 8.54
N GLN A 200 20.77 -15.13 8.89
CA GLN A 200 21.64 -15.91 8.00
C GLN A 200 20.97 -17.14 7.38
N GLN A 201 20.12 -17.84 8.15
CA GLN A 201 19.45 -19.06 7.71
C GLN A 201 18.09 -18.81 7.06
N THR A 202 17.60 -17.57 7.07
CA THR A 202 16.30 -17.23 6.51
C THR A 202 16.40 -16.97 5.01
N LYS A 203 15.45 -17.50 4.27
CA LYS A 203 15.41 -17.51 2.80
C LYS A 203 15.02 -16.17 2.17
N LEU A 204 14.58 -15.21 2.99
CA LEU A 204 14.25 -13.85 2.56
C LEU A 204 15.42 -12.85 2.72
N ARG A 205 16.57 -13.28 3.23
CA ARG A 205 17.71 -12.40 3.51
C ARG A 205 18.12 -11.54 2.32
N GLY A 206 18.55 -10.30 2.59
CA GLY A 206 18.84 -9.26 1.62
C GLY A 206 17.68 -8.31 1.34
N HIS A 207 16.46 -8.63 1.77
CA HIS A 207 15.31 -7.76 1.55
C HIS A 207 15.43 -6.44 2.33
N ALA A 208 15.93 -6.50 3.57
CA ALA A 208 16.15 -5.33 4.41
C ALA A 208 17.18 -4.39 3.78
N THR A 209 18.25 -4.94 3.18
CA THR A 209 19.26 -4.16 2.46
C THR A 209 18.66 -3.36 1.32
N GLY A 210 17.76 -3.96 0.54
CA GLY A 210 17.06 -3.24 -0.53
C GLY A 210 16.24 -2.05 -0.01
N HIS A 211 15.43 -2.27 1.03
CA HIS A 211 14.68 -1.18 1.69
C HIS A 211 15.60 -0.12 2.30
N TYR A 212 16.73 -0.54 2.88
CA TYR A 212 17.73 0.36 3.46
C TYR A 212 18.34 1.28 2.41
N LEU A 213 18.69 0.76 1.22
CA LEU A 213 19.18 1.56 0.10
C LEU A 213 18.18 2.65 -0.32
N SER A 214 16.89 2.30 -0.48
CA SER A 214 15.83 3.28 -0.74
C SER A 214 15.71 4.31 0.38
N ALA A 215 15.74 3.86 1.64
CA ALA A 215 15.57 4.73 2.79
C ALA A 215 16.72 5.74 2.96
N ILE A 216 17.98 5.32 2.79
CA ILE A 216 19.12 6.24 2.87
C ILE A 216 19.16 7.21 1.69
N ALA A 217 18.70 6.81 0.50
CA ALA A 217 18.57 7.70 -0.64
C ALA A 217 17.51 8.78 -0.39
N GLN A 218 16.34 8.38 0.12
CA GLN A 218 15.28 9.30 0.54
C GLN A 218 15.74 10.21 1.69
N ALA A 219 16.47 9.67 2.67
CA ALA A 219 17.04 10.44 3.77
C ALA A 219 18.06 11.48 3.29
N TYR A 220 18.96 11.13 2.38
CA TYR A 220 19.89 12.06 1.75
C TYR A 220 19.15 13.22 1.06
N ALA A 221 18.12 12.93 0.27
CA ALA A 221 17.36 13.96 -0.43
C ALA A 221 16.51 14.83 0.53
N GLY A 222 15.93 14.21 1.57
CA GLY A 222 15.05 14.88 2.53
C GLY A 222 15.75 15.66 3.64
N THR A 223 17.06 15.48 3.85
CA THR A 223 17.83 16.12 4.94
C THR A 223 18.65 17.33 4.48
N GLY A 224 18.23 18.02 3.41
CA GLY A 224 18.91 19.24 2.95
C GLY A 224 19.04 20.36 4.01
N TYR A 225 18.24 20.31 5.07
CA TYR A 225 18.31 21.22 6.22
C TYR A 225 19.45 20.90 7.21
N ASP A 226 20.09 19.73 7.11
CA ASP A 226 21.20 19.30 7.96
C ASP A 226 22.33 18.72 7.10
N THR A 227 23.36 19.54 6.87
CA THR A 227 24.50 19.18 6.02
C THR A 227 25.31 18.00 6.55
N SER A 228 25.31 17.78 7.87
CA SER A 228 26.05 16.67 8.49
C SER A 228 25.35 15.34 8.23
N LEU A 229 24.04 15.29 8.49
CA LEU A 229 23.22 14.11 8.15
C LEU A 229 23.26 13.81 6.65
N ARG A 230 23.17 14.84 5.81
CA ARG A 230 23.25 14.67 4.36
C ARG A 230 24.60 14.09 3.93
N ALA A 231 25.72 14.53 4.53
CA ALA A 231 27.03 13.98 4.24
C ALA A 231 27.18 12.52 4.71
N ASP A 232 26.64 12.18 5.90
CA ASP A 232 26.61 10.82 6.42
C ASP A 232 25.85 9.86 5.48
N PHE A 233 24.64 10.23 5.05
CA PHE A 233 23.88 9.40 4.10
C PHE A 233 24.55 9.28 2.73
N ALA A 234 25.22 10.33 2.25
CA ALA A 234 26.01 10.25 1.02
C ALA A 234 27.13 9.21 1.14
N ALA A 235 27.88 9.24 2.24
CA ALA A 235 28.95 8.28 2.51
C ALA A 235 28.42 6.85 2.63
N LYS A 236 27.28 6.64 3.32
CA LYS A 236 26.63 5.33 3.41
C LYS A 236 26.19 4.83 2.03
N MET A 237 25.54 5.66 1.21
CA MET A 237 25.15 5.28 -0.16
C MET A 237 26.35 4.86 -1.00
N GLU A 238 27.42 5.66 -1.01
CA GLU A 238 28.63 5.35 -1.75
C GLU A 238 29.27 4.04 -1.29
N TYR A 239 29.40 3.82 0.02
CA TYR A 239 29.97 2.61 0.58
C TYR A 239 29.15 1.36 0.25
N MET A 240 27.82 1.44 0.39
CA MET A 240 26.90 0.36 0.05
C MET A 240 27.01 -0.01 -1.44
N VAL A 241 26.94 0.98 -2.33
CA VAL A 241 27.02 0.76 -3.78
C VAL A 241 28.39 0.21 -4.19
N ASN A 242 29.49 0.75 -3.66
CA ASN A 242 30.82 0.26 -4.00
C ASN A 242 31.01 -1.21 -3.59
N THR A 243 30.57 -1.59 -2.38
CA THR A 243 30.66 -2.99 -1.94
C THR A 243 29.80 -3.92 -2.81
N LEU A 244 28.54 -3.53 -3.07
CA LEU A 244 27.66 -4.33 -3.93
C LEU A 244 28.18 -4.43 -5.36
N TYR A 245 28.79 -3.35 -5.87
CA TYR A 245 29.42 -3.34 -7.18
C TYR A 245 30.55 -4.37 -7.24
N GLU A 246 31.50 -4.32 -6.31
CA GLU A 246 32.61 -5.27 -6.26
C GLU A 246 32.14 -6.72 -6.23
N LEU A 247 31.13 -7.04 -5.41
CA LEU A 247 30.54 -8.37 -5.36
C LEU A 247 29.87 -8.77 -6.68
N SER A 248 29.08 -7.88 -7.28
CA SER A 248 28.38 -8.14 -8.55
C SER A 248 29.37 -8.43 -9.69
N GLN A 249 30.57 -7.87 -9.64
CA GLN A 249 31.61 -8.09 -10.63
C GLN A 249 32.27 -9.47 -10.53
N LEU A 250 32.04 -10.24 -9.47
CA LEU A 250 32.57 -11.59 -9.29
C LEU A 250 31.74 -12.66 -9.99
N SER A 251 30.43 -12.47 -10.08
CA SER A 251 29.51 -13.50 -10.59
C SER A 251 29.72 -13.79 -12.07
N GLY A 252 29.79 -15.09 -12.40
CA GLY A 252 29.99 -15.55 -13.77
C GLY A 252 31.36 -15.21 -14.36
N LYS A 253 32.39 -15.04 -13.53
CA LYS A 253 33.79 -14.82 -13.93
C LYS A 253 34.72 -15.79 -13.20
N PRO A 254 35.86 -16.19 -13.80
CA PRO A 254 36.75 -17.17 -13.19
C PRO A 254 37.38 -16.63 -11.90
N LYS A 255 37.40 -17.45 -10.85
CA LYS A 255 38.00 -17.10 -9.55
C LYS A 255 39.50 -16.83 -9.65
N THR A 256 40.18 -17.59 -10.51
CA THR A 256 41.61 -17.43 -10.83
C THR A 256 41.79 -17.39 -12.35
N PRO A 257 42.78 -16.68 -12.89
CA PRO A 257 43.02 -16.65 -14.34
C PRO A 257 43.07 -18.06 -14.96
N GLY A 258 42.26 -18.30 -15.98
CA GLY A 258 42.14 -19.60 -16.67
C GLY A 258 41.30 -20.67 -15.96
N GLY A 259 40.69 -20.38 -14.80
CA GLY A 259 39.81 -21.32 -14.12
C GLY A 259 38.45 -21.51 -14.82
N GLU A 260 37.78 -22.64 -14.56
CA GLU A 260 36.43 -22.91 -15.05
C GLU A 260 35.38 -22.02 -14.37
N PHE A 261 34.36 -21.63 -15.12
CA PHE A 261 33.27 -20.77 -14.66
C PHE A 261 32.05 -20.87 -15.58
N VAL A 262 30.90 -20.41 -15.11
CA VAL A 262 29.66 -20.34 -15.90
C VAL A 262 29.18 -18.89 -15.96
N SER A 263 29.35 -18.28 -17.13
CA SER A 263 28.90 -16.90 -17.38
C SER A 263 27.44 -16.79 -17.79
N ASP A 264 26.85 -17.84 -18.38
CA ASP A 264 25.48 -17.82 -18.86
C ASP A 264 24.50 -18.01 -17.68
N PRO A 265 23.65 -17.02 -17.37
CA PRO A 265 22.62 -17.14 -16.34
C PRO A 265 21.71 -18.35 -16.52
N ALA A 266 21.45 -18.82 -17.74
CA ALA A 266 20.59 -19.97 -18.00
C ALA A 266 21.29 -21.32 -17.72
N ALA A 267 22.62 -21.36 -17.65
CA ALA A 267 23.42 -22.58 -17.52
C ALA A 267 23.94 -22.83 -16.10
N VAL A 268 23.48 -22.07 -15.09
CA VAL A 268 23.91 -22.21 -13.69
C VAL A 268 23.75 -23.66 -13.22
N PRO A 269 24.83 -24.33 -12.75
CA PRO A 269 24.77 -25.72 -12.29
C PRO A 269 24.32 -25.81 -10.81
N PRO A 270 23.87 -26.99 -10.35
CA PRO A 270 23.73 -27.28 -8.92
C PRO A 270 25.03 -27.02 -8.15
N GLY A 271 24.91 -26.83 -6.83
CA GLY A 271 26.07 -26.56 -5.96
C GLY A 271 27.11 -27.69 -5.97
N PRO A 272 28.38 -27.40 -5.64
CA PRO A 272 29.43 -28.41 -5.57
C PRO A 272 29.03 -29.62 -4.71
N GLY A 273 29.18 -30.82 -5.27
CA GLY A 273 28.81 -32.07 -4.59
C GLY A 273 27.31 -32.32 -4.44
N LYS A 274 26.44 -31.53 -5.10
CA LYS A 274 24.98 -31.70 -5.10
C LYS A 274 24.50 -32.18 -6.47
N THR A 275 23.48 -33.03 -6.47
CA THR A 275 22.82 -33.51 -7.70
C THR A 275 21.66 -32.61 -8.15
N ASP A 276 21.13 -31.76 -7.26
CA ASP A 276 20.06 -30.79 -7.55
C ASP A 276 20.20 -29.52 -6.70
N PHE A 277 19.45 -28.48 -7.07
CA PHE A 277 19.37 -27.21 -6.35
C PHE A 277 18.66 -27.37 -5.02
N ASN A 278 19.16 -26.66 -4.01
CA ASN A 278 18.51 -26.57 -2.71
C ASN A 278 18.80 -25.21 -2.09
N SER A 279 17.96 -24.80 -1.15
CA SER A 279 18.06 -23.52 -0.46
C SER A 279 18.60 -23.68 0.95
N ASP A 280 19.63 -24.52 1.13
CA ASP A 280 20.35 -24.63 2.39
C ASP A 280 21.26 -23.40 2.57
N LEU A 281 20.89 -22.54 3.51
CA LEU A 281 21.61 -21.30 3.85
C LEU A 281 22.37 -21.42 5.17
N SER A 282 22.51 -22.64 5.71
CA SER A 282 23.34 -22.89 6.90
C SER A 282 24.82 -22.62 6.60
N GLU A 283 25.61 -22.35 7.63
CA GLU A 283 27.03 -22.01 7.49
C GLU A 283 27.84 -23.06 6.71
N GLY A 284 27.56 -24.35 6.93
CA GLY A 284 28.20 -25.45 6.20
C GLY A 284 27.48 -25.85 4.90
N GLY A 285 26.27 -25.36 4.66
CA GLY A 285 25.41 -25.77 3.54
C GLY A 285 25.39 -24.79 2.38
N ILE A 286 25.56 -23.49 2.66
CA ILE A 286 25.51 -22.45 1.63
C ILE A 286 26.66 -22.60 0.64
N ARG A 287 26.33 -22.65 -0.66
CA ARG A 287 27.34 -22.62 -1.74
C ARG A 287 27.92 -21.21 -1.91
N THR A 288 29.21 -21.11 -2.22
CA THR A 288 29.94 -19.85 -2.41
C THR A 288 30.72 -19.81 -3.73
N ASP A 289 30.37 -20.69 -4.67
CA ASP A 289 30.99 -20.82 -5.99
C ASP A 289 30.44 -19.78 -6.99
N TYR A 290 30.50 -18.50 -6.61
CA TYR A 290 29.90 -17.37 -7.36
C TYR A 290 30.35 -17.26 -8.82
N TRP A 291 31.51 -17.81 -9.16
CA TRP A 291 32.00 -17.90 -10.55
C TRP A 291 31.05 -18.71 -11.45
N ASN A 292 30.14 -19.51 -10.89
CA ASN A 292 29.18 -20.33 -11.62
C ASN A 292 27.74 -19.77 -11.65
N TRP A 293 27.48 -18.58 -11.10
CA TRP A 293 26.11 -18.06 -10.92
C TRP A 293 25.58 -17.25 -12.10
N GLY A 294 26.33 -17.19 -13.21
CA GLY A 294 26.01 -16.35 -14.34
C GLY A 294 26.41 -14.89 -14.14
N LYS A 295 26.73 -14.20 -15.23
CA LYS A 295 27.12 -12.80 -15.21
C LYS A 295 25.94 -11.92 -14.78
N GLY A 296 26.22 -10.91 -13.96
CA GLY A 296 25.23 -9.92 -13.51
C GLY A 296 24.40 -10.35 -12.29
N PHE A 297 24.58 -11.58 -11.80
CA PHE A 297 23.91 -12.02 -10.59
C PHE A 297 24.46 -11.30 -9.36
N ILE A 298 23.57 -10.78 -8.53
CA ILE A 298 23.88 -10.43 -7.15
C ILE A 298 22.61 -10.55 -6.30
N SER A 299 22.75 -11.22 -5.17
CA SER A 299 21.74 -11.31 -4.12
C SER A 299 22.46 -11.63 -2.81
N ALA A 300 21.72 -11.53 -1.70
CA ALA A 300 22.22 -11.97 -0.41
C ALA A 300 22.22 -13.49 -0.27
N TYR A 301 21.82 -14.27 -1.27
CA TYR A 301 21.88 -15.74 -1.27
C TYR A 301 22.15 -16.27 -2.71
N PRO A 302 22.59 -17.53 -2.87
CA PRO A 302 22.89 -18.13 -4.19
C PRO A 302 21.66 -18.24 -5.11
N PRO A 303 21.82 -18.39 -6.44
CA PRO A 303 20.71 -18.37 -7.40
C PRO A 303 19.69 -19.52 -7.24
N ASP A 304 19.99 -20.55 -6.44
CA ASP A 304 19.22 -21.78 -6.28
C ASP A 304 17.72 -21.55 -6.06
N GLN A 305 17.32 -20.56 -5.23
CA GLN A 305 15.90 -20.31 -4.97
C GLN A 305 15.11 -19.90 -6.23
N PHE A 306 15.73 -19.14 -7.14
CA PHE A 306 15.11 -18.75 -8.40
C PHE A 306 14.89 -19.98 -9.29
N ILE A 307 15.92 -20.83 -9.39
CA ILE A 307 15.88 -22.05 -10.21
C ILE A 307 14.89 -23.07 -9.62
N MET A 308 14.83 -23.17 -8.30
CA MET A 308 13.84 -23.99 -7.61
C MET A 308 12.41 -23.51 -7.86
N LEU A 309 12.17 -22.19 -7.93
CA LEU A 309 10.86 -21.64 -8.28
C LEU A 309 10.46 -22.03 -9.71
N GLU A 310 11.38 -21.96 -10.67
CA GLU A 310 11.17 -22.39 -12.06
C GLU A 310 10.82 -23.89 -12.14
N LYS A 311 11.34 -24.71 -11.21
CA LYS A 311 11.03 -26.13 -11.04
C LYS A 311 9.80 -26.39 -10.16
N GLY A 312 9.08 -25.36 -9.73
CA GLY A 312 7.83 -25.49 -8.99
C GLY A 312 7.98 -25.70 -7.49
N ALA A 313 9.07 -25.24 -6.87
CA ALA A 313 9.20 -25.22 -5.42
C ALA A 313 8.08 -24.38 -4.76
N THR A 314 7.78 -24.73 -3.51
CA THR A 314 6.75 -24.06 -2.69
C THR A 314 7.39 -23.26 -1.57
N TYR A 315 6.57 -22.43 -0.91
CA TYR A 315 6.99 -21.65 0.23
C TYR A 315 7.26 -22.56 1.44
N GLY A 316 8.30 -22.25 2.22
CA GLY A 316 8.56 -22.88 3.51
C GLY A 316 10.01 -22.81 3.96
N GLY A 317 10.30 -23.46 5.09
CA GLY A 317 11.59 -23.36 5.78
C GLY A 317 12.61 -24.44 5.42
N SER A 318 12.21 -25.56 4.83
CA SER A 318 13.13 -26.68 4.52
C SER A 318 14.09 -26.35 3.37
N ALA A 319 15.13 -27.15 3.17
CA ALA A 319 16.07 -26.97 2.06
C ALA A 319 15.45 -27.24 0.66
N ALA A 320 14.28 -27.88 0.60
CA ALA A 320 13.53 -28.13 -0.63
C ALA A 320 12.45 -27.06 -0.91
N GLN A 321 12.33 -26.06 -0.04
CA GLN A 321 11.34 -24.98 -0.12
C GLN A 321 12.02 -23.62 -0.19
N ILE A 322 11.36 -22.62 -0.75
CA ILE A 322 11.93 -21.28 -0.98
C ILE A 322 11.14 -20.20 -0.27
N TRP A 323 11.62 -18.96 -0.32
CA TRP A 323 10.87 -17.79 0.13
C TRP A 323 11.07 -16.58 -0.80
N ALA A 324 10.06 -16.30 -1.62
CA ALA A 324 9.90 -15.07 -2.41
C ALA A 324 11.19 -14.50 -3.04
N PRO A 325 11.93 -15.26 -3.88
CA PRO A 325 13.25 -14.83 -4.32
C PRO A 325 13.22 -13.55 -5.18
N TYR A 326 12.18 -13.39 -6.00
CA TYR A 326 12.00 -12.17 -6.80
C TYR A 326 11.55 -10.96 -5.97
N TYR A 327 10.88 -11.16 -4.82
CA TYR A 327 10.58 -10.06 -3.90
C TYR A 327 11.85 -9.39 -3.36
N THR A 328 12.85 -10.19 -2.96
CA THR A 328 14.10 -9.64 -2.41
C THR A 328 14.89 -8.95 -3.52
N LEU A 329 14.93 -9.53 -4.72
CA LEU A 329 15.59 -8.94 -5.88
C LEU A 329 14.96 -7.58 -6.23
N HIS A 330 13.63 -7.48 -6.21
CA HIS A 330 12.92 -6.22 -6.40
C HIS A 330 13.37 -5.15 -5.40
N LYS A 331 13.50 -5.45 -4.10
CA LYS A 331 13.93 -4.43 -3.12
C LYS A 331 15.33 -3.90 -3.42
N ILE A 332 16.25 -4.80 -3.78
CA ILE A 332 17.63 -4.44 -4.11
C ILE A 332 17.66 -3.55 -5.35
N MET A 333 16.95 -3.93 -6.42
CA MET A 333 16.87 -3.14 -7.65
C MET A 333 16.22 -1.78 -7.43
N ALA A 334 15.11 -1.72 -6.67
CA ALA A 334 14.43 -0.48 -6.34
C ALA A 334 15.36 0.47 -5.56
N GLY A 335 16.04 -0.03 -4.53
CA GLY A 335 16.96 0.78 -3.73
C GLY A 335 18.18 1.28 -4.50
N LEU A 336 18.77 0.46 -5.38
CA LEU A 336 19.87 0.88 -6.24
C LEU A 336 19.43 1.94 -7.26
N MET A 337 18.23 1.80 -7.85
CA MET A 337 17.67 2.84 -8.74
C MET A 337 17.31 4.11 -8.00
N ASP A 338 16.85 4.04 -6.74
CA ASP A 338 16.62 5.23 -5.91
C ASP A 338 17.91 6.00 -5.65
N ILE A 339 19.04 5.30 -5.40
CA ILE A 339 20.35 5.93 -5.30
C ILE A 339 20.77 6.54 -6.64
N TYR A 340 20.57 5.83 -7.76
CA TYR A 340 20.90 6.35 -9.09
C TYR A 340 20.12 7.64 -9.40
N ASP A 341 18.80 7.64 -9.24
CA ASP A 341 17.95 8.79 -9.58
C ASP A 341 18.31 10.04 -8.76
N ILE A 342 18.76 9.85 -7.52
CA ILE A 342 19.10 10.95 -6.61
C ILE A 342 20.55 11.44 -6.76
N SER A 343 21.49 10.57 -7.10
CA SER A 343 22.94 10.88 -7.08
C SER A 343 23.65 10.78 -8.43
N GLY A 344 23.02 10.16 -9.44
CA GLY A 344 23.66 9.82 -10.71
C GLY A 344 24.73 8.72 -10.59
N ASN A 345 24.68 7.88 -9.55
CA ASN A 345 25.70 6.85 -9.33
C ASN A 345 25.64 5.73 -10.38
N GLU A 346 26.50 5.82 -11.39
CA GLU A 346 26.56 4.88 -12.52
C GLU A 346 26.88 3.43 -12.11
N LYS A 347 27.60 3.20 -11.00
CA LYS A 347 27.82 1.83 -10.49
C LYS A 347 26.51 1.20 -10.02
N ALA A 348 25.64 1.98 -9.37
CA ALA A 348 24.33 1.50 -8.97
C ALA A 348 23.51 1.07 -10.20
N LEU A 349 23.49 1.89 -11.26
CA LEU A 349 22.83 1.56 -12.51
C LEU A 349 23.45 0.33 -13.20
N GLU A 350 24.78 0.20 -13.21
CA GLU A 350 25.44 -0.98 -13.80
C GLU A 350 25.04 -2.27 -13.09
N ILE A 351 24.96 -2.27 -11.75
CA ILE A 351 24.49 -3.42 -10.98
C ILE A 351 23.05 -3.76 -11.41
N VAL A 352 22.14 -2.79 -11.43
CA VAL A 352 20.72 -3.02 -11.78
C VAL A 352 20.57 -3.54 -13.20
N LYS A 353 21.36 -3.03 -14.16
CA LYS A 353 21.39 -3.57 -15.54
C LYS A 353 21.83 -5.02 -15.56
N GLY A 354 22.91 -5.36 -14.84
CA GLY A 354 23.37 -6.73 -14.71
C GLY A 354 22.31 -7.67 -14.12
N MET A 355 21.61 -7.22 -13.08
CA MET A 355 20.50 -7.96 -12.47
C MET A 355 19.34 -8.15 -13.47
N GLY A 356 18.96 -7.09 -14.19
CA GLY A 356 17.92 -7.13 -15.22
C GLY A 356 18.25 -8.09 -16.37
N ASP A 357 19.49 -8.04 -16.87
CA ASP A 357 19.99 -8.93 -17.91
C ASP A 357 20.01 -10.40 -17.45
N TRP A 358 20.40 -10.64 -16.18
CA TRP A 358 20.36 -11.98 -15.58
C TRP A 358 18.93 -12.52 -15.48
N VAL A 359 17.98 -11.70 -15.03
CA VAL A 359 16.57 -12.07 -14.94
C VAL A 359 15.99 -12.38 -16.33
N TYR A 360 16.23 -11.51 -17.31
CA TYR A 360 15.78 -11.71 -18.69
C TYR A 360 16.31 -13.02 -19.27
N SER A 361 17.61 -13.27 -19.11
CA SER A 361 18.29 -14.45 -19.65
C SER A 361 17.68 -15.76 -19.15
N ARG A 362 17.14 -15.78 -17.93
CA ARG A 362 16.44 -16.93 -17.37
C ARG A 362 14.98 -16.98 -17.76
N LEU A 363 14.21 -15.94 -17.44
CA LEU A 363 12.76 -15.94 -17.60
C LEU A 363 12.33 -16.06 -19.07
N SER A 364 13.09 -15.48 -20.01
CA SER A 364 12.80 -15.56 -21.46
C SER A 364 12.90 -16.98 -22.03
N LYS A 365 13.49 -17.94 -21.29
CA LYS A 365 13.61 -19.35 -21.70
C LYS A 365 12.48 -20.23 -21.14
N LEU A 366 11.66 -19.70 -20.25
CA LEU A 366 10.63 -20.48 -19.58
C LEU A 366 9.35 -20.55 -20.45
N PRO A 367 8.68 -21.71 -20.50
CA PRO A 367 7.35 -21.81 -21.08
C PRO A 367 6.36 -20.89 -20.36
N ALA A 368 5.39 -20.36 -21.09
CA ALA A 368 4.32 -19.53 -20.52
C ALA A 368 3.58 -20.23 -19.37
N THR A 369 3.35 -21.54 -19.47
CA THR A 369 2.72 -22.33 -18.41
C THR A 369 3.53 -22.36 -17.11
N THR A 370 4.86 -22.33 -17.20
CA THR A 370 5.76 -22.25 -16.04
C THR A 370 5.65 -20.88 -15.39
N LEU A 371 5.73 -19.79 -16.16
CA LEU A 371 5.56 -18.41 -15.64
C LEU A 371 4.21 -18.25 -14.93
N ILE A 372 3.12 -18.70 -15.56
CA ILE A 372 1.78 -18.71 -14.98
C ILE A 372 1.77 -19.49 -13.66
N SER A 373 2.39 -20.68 -13.61
CA SER A 373 2.47 -21.46 -12.37
C SER A 373 3.26 -20.73 -11.28
N MET A 374 4.38 -20.08 -11.63
CA MET A 374 5.23 -19.36 -10.68
C MET A 374 4.45 -18.23 -10.00
N TRP A 375 3.87 -17.31 -10.78
CA TRP A 375 3.24 -16.09 -10.25
C TRP A 375 1.95 -16.34 -9.48
N ASN A 376 1.33 -17.50 -9.68
CA ASN A 376 0.14 -17.94 -8.94
C ASN A 376 0.45 -18.63 -7.60
N ARG A 377 1.71 -18.89 -7.27
CA ARG A 377 2.08 -19.57 -6.03
C ARG A 377 2.04 -18.63 -4.83
N TYR A 378 1.44 -19.11 -3.75
CA TYR A 378 1.45 -18.44 -2.45
C TYR A 378 2.89 -18.27 -1.95
N ILE A 379 3.32 -17.02 -1.76
CA ILE A 379 4.62 -16.53 -1.26
C ILE A 379 5.86 -16.97 -2.05
N ALA A 380 5.99 -18.23 -2.47
CA ALA A 380 7.09 -18.69 -3.31
C ALA A 380 7.18 -17.91 -4.62
N GLY A 381 6.00 -17.62 -5.21
CA GLY A 381 5.83 -16.84 -6.42
C GLY A 381 5.80 -15.33 -6.21
N GLU A 382 5.97 -14.84 -4.98
CA GLU A 382 5.95 -13.41 -4.71
C GLU A 382 7.18 -12.74 -5.35
N PHE A 383 6.90 -11.78 -6.24
CA PHE A 383 7.92 -10.99 -6.94
C PHE A 383 7.91 -9.50 -6.54
N GLY A 384 7.09 -9.11 -5.56
CA GLY A 384 6.86 -7.70 -5.26
C GLY A 384 6.51 -6.91 -6.53
N GLY A 385 7.22 -5.81 -6.79
CA GLY A 385 7.11 -4.98 -7.99
C GLY A 385 8.26 -5.20 -8.97
N MET A 386 8.65 -6.44 -9.26
CA MET A 386 9.65 -6.69 -10.32
C MET A 386 9.21 -6.14 -11.67
N ASN A 387 7.93 -6.25 -12.03
CA ASN A 387 7.37 -5.61 -13.22
C ASN A 387 7.53 -4.07 -13.19
N GLU A 388 7.27 -3.43 -12.05
CA GLU A 388 7.57 -2.01 -11.85
C GLU A 388 9.07 -1.71 -12.04
N ALA A 389 9.95 -2.49 -11.42
CA ALA A 389 11.39 -2.26 -11.45
C ALA A 389 11.95 -2.39 -12.88
N MET A 390 11.48 -3.37 -13.64
CA MET A 390 11.88 -3.57 -15.03
C MET A 390 11.34 -2.47 -15.96
N ALA A 391 10.09 -2.02 -15.77
CA ALA A 391 9.55 -0.86 -16.48
C ALA A 391 10.33 0.43 -16.17
N ARG A 392 10.70 0.66 -14.89
CA ARG A 392 11.57 1.79 -14.51
C ARG A 392 12.95 1.69 -15.16
N LEU A 393 13.56 0.51 -15.18
CA LEU A 393 14.85 0.31 -15.83
C LEU A 393 14.79 0.55 -17.34
N TYR A 394 13.70 0.16 -18.01
CA TYR A 394 13.43 0.53 -19.39
C TYR A 394 13.39 2.05 -19.56
N ARG A 395 12.68 2.79 -18.70
CA ARG A 395 12.62 4.26 -18.80
C ARG A 395 13.98 4.93 -18.64
N ILE A 396 14.82 4.43 -17.73
CA ILE A 396 16.17 4.94 -17.48
C ILE A 396 17.09 4.67 -18.68
N THR A 397 17.10 3.44 -19.19
CA THR A 397 18.11 2.98 -20.17
C THR A 397 17.66 3.03 -21.62
N LYS A 398 16.35 3.11 -21.86
CA LYS A 398 15.68 2.93 -23.17
C LYS A 398 15.94 1.58 -23.84
N ASN A 399 16.42 0.57 -23.10
CA ASN A 399 16.63 -0.77 -23.65
C ASN A 399 15.31 -1.58 -23.62
N PRO A 400 14.72 -1.93 -24.78
CA PRO A 400 13.41 -2.58 -24.85
C PRO A 400 13.35 -3.94 -24.16
N VAL A 401 14.50 -4.62 -24.01
CA VAL A 401 14.60 -5.91 -23.30
C VAL A 401 14.03 -5.81 -21.87
N TYR A 402 14.18 -4.66 -21.21
CA TYR A 402 13.67 -4.50 -19.85
C TYR A 402 12.15 -4.34 -19.82
N LEU A 403 11.53 -3.74 -20.83
CA LEU A 403 10.07 -3.71 -20.92
C LEU A 403 9.53 -5.10 -21.25
N GLU A 404 10.18 -5.84 -22.16
CA GLU A 404 9.88 -7.25 -22.42
C GLU A 404 9.98 -8.09 -21.15
N THR A 405 11.03 -7.87 -20.35
CA THR A 405 11.19 -8.55 -19.05
C THR A 405 10.08 -8.18 -18.07
N ALA A 406 9.60 -6.92 -18.07
CA ALA A 406 8.48 -6.51 -17.22
C ALA A 406 7.21 -7.32 -17.53
N HIS A 407 6.93 -7.59 -18.81
CA HIS A 407 5.80 -8.42 -19.25
C HIS A 407 5.94 -9.89 -18.83
N LEU A 408 7.15 -10.42 -18.65
CA LEU A 408 7.35 -11.80 -18.14
C LEU A 408 6.87 -11.98 -16.70
N PHE A 409 6.63 -10.89 -15.96
CA PHE A 409 6.06 -10.87 -14.61
C PHE A 409 4.54 -10.68 -14.58
N ASP A 410 3.86 -10.68 -15.74
CA ASP A 410 2.40 -10.58 -15.76
C ASP A 410 1.77 -11.77 -15.03
N ASN A 411 1.00 -11.46 -13.98
CA ASN A 411 0.23 -12.45 -13.26
C ASN A 411 -1.06 -12.74 -14.04
N ILE A 412 -0.94 -13.56 -15.09
CA ILE A 412 -1.99 -13.83 -16.07
C ILE A 412 -3.33 -14.17 -15.43
N ARG A 413 -3.34 -15.02 -14.39
CA ARG A 413 -4.58 -15.40 -13.72
C ARG A 413 -5.23 -14.22 -12.99
N LEU A 414 -4.47 -13.41 -12.27
CA LEU A 414 -5.03 -12.26 -11.55
C LEU A 414 -5.45 -11.14 -12.51
N PHE A 415 -4.58 -10.82 -13.47
CA PHE A 415 -4.75 -9.67 -14.37
C PHE A 415 -5.81 -9.94 -15.44
N TYR A 416 -5.78 -11.14 -16.03
CA TYR A 416 -6.54 -11.46 -17.23
C TYR A 416 -7.40 -12.73 -17.10
N GLY A 417 -7.33 -13.44 -15.97
CA GLY A 417 -8.03 -14.69 -15.70
C GLY A 417 -7.40 -15.93 -16.37
N ASP A 418 -6.99 -15.80 -17.62
CA ASP A 418 -6.37 -16.85 -18.42
C ASP A 418 -5.42 -16.29 -19.49
N ALA A 419 -4.72 -17.18 -20.20
CA ALA A 419 -3.73 -16.83 -21.22
C ALA A 419 -4.34 -16.19 -22.49
N GLU A 420 -5.65 -16.31 -22.69
CA GLU A 420 -6.39 -15.69 -23.81
C GLU A 420 -6.93 -14.31 -23.44
N HIS A 421 -6.67 -13.86 -22.22
CA HIS A 421 -7.10 -12.61 -21.64
C HIS A 421 -8.62 -12.39 -21.65
N SER A 422 -9.37 -13.47 -21.42
CA SER A 422 -10.83 -13.42 -21.50
C SER A 422 -11.51 -12.70 -20.31
N HIS A 423 -10.77 -12.49 -19.22
CA HIS A 423 -11.35 -12.31 -17.89
C HIS A 423 -10.49 -11.40 -16.96
N GLY A 424 -10.63 -11.53 -15.63
CA GLY A 424 -9.73 -10.95 -14.63
C GLY A 424 -9.95 -9.47 -14.29
N LEU A 425 -8.96 -8.89 -13.60
CA LEU A 425 -8.99 -7.47 -13.21
C LEU A 425 -9.12 -6.53 -14.42
N ALA A 426 -8.55 -6.87 -15.57
CA ALA A 426 -8.71 -6.12 -16.81
C ALA A 426 -10.18 -5.98 -17.24
N ARG A 427 -11.04 -6.91 -16.83
CA ARG A 427 -12.49 -6.96 -17.10
C ARG A 427 -13.35 -6.63 -15.88
N ASN A 428 -12.76 -5.99 -14.88
CA ASN A 428 -13.40 -5.60 -13.61
C ASN A 428 -13.91 -6.81 -12.81
N VAL A 429 -13.16 -7.92 -12.81
CA VAL A 429 -13.50 -9.11 -12.05
C VAL A 429 -12.53 -9.33 -10.90
N ASP A 430 -13.09 -9.53 -9.72
CA ASP A 430 -12.36 -9.72 -8.48
C ASP A 430 -11.81 -11.15 -8.35
N LEU A 431 -10.56 -11.34 -8.79
CA LEU A 431 -9.81 -12.59 -8.67
C LEU A 431 -8.77 -12.59 -7.55
N PHE A 432 -8.74 -11.54 -6.69
CA PHE A 432 -7.81 -11.48 -5.56
C PHE A 432 -8.43 -11.88 -4.21
N ARG A 433 -9.67 -12.37 -4.25
CA ARG A 433 -10.37 -13.01 -3.12
C ARG A 433 -9.48 -14.02 -2.41
N GLY A 434 -9.27 -13.84 -1.12
CA GLY A 434 -8.46 -14.75 -0.30
C GLY A 434 -6.96 -14.73 -0.57
N LEU A 435 -6.48 -13.89 -1.50
CA LEU A 435 -5.06 -13.80 -1.81
C LEU A 435 -4.32 -12.95 -0.78
N HIS A 436 -3.04 -13.24 -0.57
CA HIS A 436 -2.16 -12.45 0.28
C HIS A 436 -2.08 -11.02 -0.25
N ALA A 437 -2.43 -10.03 0.55
CA ALA A 437 -2.60 -8.67 0.09
C ALA A 437 -1.29 -8.06 -0.42
N ASN A 438 -0.26 -8.05 0.43
CA ASN A 438 1.00 -7.40 0.09
C ASN A 438 1.82 -8.12 -1.02
N GLN A 439 1.62 -9.42 -1.24
CA GLN A 439 2.19 -10.12 -2.41
C GLN A 439 1.65 -9.53 -3.72
N HIS A 440 0.38 -9.11 -3.77
CA HIS A 440 -0.30 -8.77 -5.01
C HIS A 440 -0.37 -7.26 -5.27
N ILE A 441 -0.51 -6.40 -4.25
CA ILE A 441 -0.62 -4.94 -4.45
C ILE A 441 0.56 -4.36 -5.26
N PRO A 442 1.84 -4.70 -5.00
CA PRO A 442 2.97 -4.22 -5.80
C PRO A 442 2.92 -4.64 -7.28
N GLN A 443 2.33 -5.79 -7.59
CA GLN A 443 2.16 -6.26 -8.97
C GLN A 443 1.23 -5.32 -9.75
N ILE A 444 0.20 -4.80 -9.06
CA ILE A 444 -0.75 -3.84 -9.61
C ILE A 444 -0.10 -2.47 -9.87
N ILE A 445 0.85 -2.06 -9.01
CA ILE A 445 1.66 -0.86 -9.24
C ILE A 445 2.49 -1.04 -10.52
N GLY A 446 3.11 -2.21 -10.70
CA GLY A 446 3.85 -2.51 -11.92
C GLY A 446 2.99 -2.56 -13.18
N ALA A 447 1.73 -3.01 -13.10
CA ALA A 447 0.78 -2.88 -14.20
C ALA A 447 0.60 -1.40 -14.60
N LEU A 448 0.37 -0.50 -13.64
CA LEU A 448 0.26 0.93 -13.92
C LEU A 448 1.54 1.53 -14.54
N GLU A 449 2.71 1.07 -14.11
CA GLU A 449 3.99 1.53 -14.68
C GLU A 449 4.26 0.95 -16.07
N ILE A 450 3.78 -0.24 -16.41
CA ILE A 450 3.78 -0.75 -17.79
C ILE A 450 2.81 0.06 -18.65
N TYR A 451 1.63 0.43 -18.12
CA TYR A 451 0.71 1.32 -18.83
C TYR A 451 1.36 2.66 -19.18
N ARG A 452 2.10 3.25 -18.24
CA ARG A 452 2.87 4.49 -18.46
C ARG A 452 3.79 4.42 -19.68
N ASP A 453 4.35 3.24 -19.95
CA ASP A 453 5.36 3.04 -21.00
C ASP A 453 4.77 2.54 -22.32
N THR A 454 3.54 2.03 -22.32
CA THR A 454 2.92 1.33 -23.46
C THR A 454 1.60 1.94 -23.95
N ASP A 455 0.93 2.75 -23.12
CA ASP A 455 -0.45 3.21 -23.31
C ASP A 455 -1.47 2.04 -23.51
N ALA A 456 -1.13 0.81 -23.12
CA ALA A 456 -1.99 -0.37 -23.27
C ALA A 456 -3.14 -0.35 -22.24
N PRO A 457 -4.41 -0.13 -22.66
CA PRO A 457 -5.51 0.21 -21.74
C PRO A 457 -5.79 -0.81 -20.63
N GLU A 458 -5.56 -2.09 -20.90
CA GLU A 458 -5.85 -3.18 -19.95
C GLU A 458 -5.05 -3.02 -18.65
N TYR A 459 -3.79 -2.59 -18.73
CA TYR A 459 -2.97 -2.34 -17.54
C TYR A 459 -3.49 -1.18 -16.68
N TYR A 460 -4.00 -0.11 -17.29
CA TYR A 460 -4.67 0.95 -16.54
C TYR A 460 -5.93 0.42 -15.86
N HIS A 461 -6.75 -0.36 -16.59
CA HIS A 461 -7.96 -0.96 -16.05
C HIS A 461 -7.67 -1.92 -14.90
N ILE A 462 -6.61 -2.74 -14.97
CA ILE A 462 -6.16 -3.60 -13.88
C ILE A 462 -5.92 -2.77 -12.60
N ALA A 463 -5.15 -1.69 -12.71
CA ALA A 463 -4.81 -0.82 -11.58
C ALA A 463 -6.03 -0.10 -10.99
N ASP A 464 -6.85 0.50 -11.85
CA ASP A 464 -8.02 1.27 -11.46
C ASP A 464 -9.14 0.38 -10.89
N ASN A 465 -9.43 -0.77 -11.52
CA ASN A 465 -10.40 -1.75 -11.01
C ASN A 465 -9.97 -2.33 -9.67
N PHE A 466 -8.71 -2.74 -9.53
CA PHE A 466 -8.18 -3.26 -8.27
C PHE A 466 -8.32 -2.25 -7.15
N ARG A 467 -7.83 -1.02 -7.33
CA ARG A 467 -7.92 0.04 -6.33
C ARG A 467 -9.37 0.29 -5.93
N TYR A 468 -10.26 0.39 -6.92
CA TYR A 468 -11.67 0.64 -6.69
C TYR A 468 -12.32 -0.48 -5.86
N MET A 469 -12.08 -1.75 -6.18
CA MET A 469 -12.60 -2.89 -5.40
C MET A 469 -12.01 -2.92 -3.99
N VAL A 470 -10.70 -2.76 -3.84
CA VAL A 470 -10.03 -2.79 -2.53
C VAL A 470 -10.61 -1.74 -1.58
N THR A 471 -10.70 -0.46 -2.01
CA THR A 471 -11.19 0.61 -1.13
C THR A 471 -12.67 0.50 -0.79
N ASN A 472 -13.45 -0.21 -1.59
CA ASN A 472 -14.90 -0.31 -1.40
C ASN A 472 -15.33 -1.61 -0.70
N ASP A 473 -14.57 -2.69 -0.86
CA ASP A 473 -15.03 -4.04 -0.50
C ASP A 473 -14.08 -4.78 0.46
N TYR A 474 -12.90 -4.20 0.76
CA TYR A 474 -11.85 -4.85 1.57
C TYR A 474 -11.17 -3.94 2.61
N MET A 475 -11.51 -2.66 2.66
CA MET A 475 -10.80 -1.65 3.45
C MET A 475 -11.45 -1.43 4.82
N TYR A 476 -10.64 -1.47 5.87
CA TYR A 476 -11.02 -1.02 7.22
C TYR A 476 -10.97 0.51 7.31
N SER A 477 -11.63 1.10 8.32
CA SER A 477 -11.82 2.55 8.46
C SER A 477 -10.51 3.34 8.52
N ILE A 478 -9.42 2.74 9.02
CA ILE A 478 -8.09 3.36 9.05
C ILE A 478 -7.44 3.50 7.65
N GLY A 479 -8.04 2.93 6.60
CA GLY A 479 -7.50 2.88 5.24
C GLY A 479 -6.67 1.62 4.92
N GLY A 480 -6.51 0.72 5.90
CA GLY A 480 -5.79 -0.54 5.77
C GLY A 480 -6.64 -1.69 5.24
N VAL A 481 -5.96 -2.77 4.85
CA VAL A 481 -6.53 -3.99 4.27
C VAL A 481 -5.82 -5.21 4.83
N ALA A 482 -6.34 -6.40 4.54
CA ALA A 482 -5.93 -7.68 5.12
C ALA A 482 -6.35 -7.87 6.59
N GLY A 483 -6.68 -9.11 6.93
CA GLY A 483 -7.17 -9.49 8.25
C GLY A 483 -8.22 -10.59 8.18
N ALA A 484 -8.09 -11.51 7.22
CA ALA A 484 -9.09 -12.52 6.92
C ALA A 484 -9.10 -13.66 7.96
N ARG A 485 -10.30 -14.00 8.44
CA ARG A 485 -10.63 -15.28 9.08
C ARG A 485 -10.97 -16.35 8.06
N ASN A 486 -11.43 -15.93 6.88
CA ASN A 486 -11.66 -16.81 5.73
C ASN A 486 -10.99 -16.21 4.48
N PRO A 487 -9.87 -16.78 4.00
CA PRO A 487 -9.12 -17.89 4.63
C PRO A 487 -8.55 -17.48 6.00
N ASP A 488 -8.17 -18.45 6.86
CA ASP A 488 -7.58 -18.19 8.18
C ASP A 488 -6.13 -17.69 8.04
N ASN A 489 -5.98 -16.45 7.55
CA ASN A 489 -4.72 -15.78 7.37
C ASN A 489 -4.90 -14.24 7.46
N PRO A 490 -4.32 -13.58 8.48
CA PRO A 490 -4.45 -12.14 8.67
C PRO A 490 -3.76 -11.28 7.60
N GLU A 491 -2.92 -11.87 6.75
CA GLU A 491 -2.23 -11.19 5.63
C GLU A 491 -3.04 -11.25 4.32
N CYS A 492 -4.13 -12.01 4.29
CA CYS A 492 -5.00 -12.14 3.12
C CYS A 492 -6.17 -11.16 3.12
N PHE A 493 -6.64 -10.83 1.91
CA PHE A 493 -7.99 -10.33 1.69
C PHE A 493 -9.03 -11.39 2.10
N THR A 494 -10.24 -10.99 2.43
CA THR A 494 -11.34 -11.94 2.66
C THR A 494 -11.68 -12.69 1.37
N ALA A 495 -12.08 -13.96 1.47
CA ALA A 495 -12.51 -14.74 0.30
C ALA A 495 -13.83 -14.21 -0.28
N GLN A 496 -14.69 -13.69 0.59
CA GLN A 496 -15.93 -13.02 0.22
C GLN A 496 -15.68 -11.50 0.22
N PRO A 497 -15.91 -10.80 -0.92
CA PRO A 497 -15.84 -9.35 -0.96
C PRO A 497 -16.97 -8.73 -0.13
N ALA A 498 -16.75 -7.54 0.40
CA ALA A 498 -17.74 -6.77 1.15
C ALA A 498 -18.26 -7.44 2.45
N THR A 499 -17.46 -8.32 3.07
CA THR A 499 -17.83 -9.06 4.29
C THR A 499 -16.75 -8.92 5.39
N LEU A 500 -16.33 -7.70 5.73
CA LEU A 500 -15.26 -7.51 6.72
C LEU A 500 -15.70 -7.89 8.14
N TYR A 501 -16.96 -7.68 8.52
CA TYR A 501 -17.45 -8.11 9.81
C TYR A 501 -17.48 -9.64 9.89
N GLU A 502 -18.07 -10.30 8.90
CA GLU A 502 -18.23 -11.74 8.87
C GLU A 502 -16.89 -12.48 8.70
N ASN A 503 -16.07 -12.06 7.75
CA ASN A 503 -14.88 -12.80 7.30
C ASN A 503 -13.55 -12.08 7.60
N GLY A 504 -13.58 -10.83 8.05
CA GLY A 504 -12.40 -10.06 8.47
C GLY A 504 -12.12 -10.16 9.97
N PHE A 505 -11.46 -9.14 10.55
CA PHE A 505 -11.13 -9.02 11.98
C PHE A 505 -10.46 -10.27 12.60
N ALA A 506 -9.58 -10.93 11.84
CA ALA A 506 -8.87 -12.13 12.30
C ALA A 506 -8.08 -11.91 13.58
N ALA A 507 -8.23 -12.76 14.59
CA ALA A 507 -7.55 -12.58 15.86
C ALA A 507 -6.02 -12.38 15.69
N GLY A 508 -5.40 -13.10 14.74
CA GLY A 508 -3.96 -13.03 14.44
C GLY A 508 -3.44 -11.65 13.99
N GLY A 509 -4.31 -10.71 13.64
CA GLY A 509 -3.94 -9.37 13.22
C GLY A 509 -4.86 -8.84 12.12
N GLN A 510 -4.80 -7.53 11.89
CA GLN A 510 -5.40 -6.89 10.71
C GLN A 510 -4.41 -5.86 10.20
N ASN A 511 -4.61 -5.38 8.98
CA ASN A 511 -3.93 -4.21 8.46
C ASN A 511 -2.40 -4.37 8.53
N GLU A 512 -1.85 -5.30 7.75
CA GLU A 512 -0.41 -5.32 7.52
C GLU A 512 0.02 -3.94 6.99
N THR A 513 0.99 -3.30 7.65
CA THR A 513 1.41 -1.92 7.33
C THR A 513 1.89 -1.80 5.87
N CYS A 514 2.61 -2.81 5.36
CA CYS A 514 3.09 -2.85 3.97
C CYS A 514 1.96 -2.71 2.94
N ALA A 515 0.81 -3.33 3.20
CA ALA A 515 -0.31 -3.31 2.27
C ALA A 515 -0.84 -1.87 2.11
N THR A 516 -0.88 -1.10 3.19
CA THR A 516 -1.27 0.32 3.12
C THR A 516 -0.22 1.17 2.46
N TYR A 517 1.07 0.94 2.77
CA TYR A 517 2.17 1.60 2.06
C TYR A 517 2.05 1.46 0.54
N ASN A 518 1.82 0.23 0.05
CA ASN A 518 1.70 -0.03 -1.37
C ASN A 518 0.38 0.49 -1.95
N MET A 519 -0.73 0.47 -1.20
CA MET A 519 -1.98 1.10 -1.66
C MET A 519 -1.88 2.63 -1.78
N LEU A 520 -1.14 3.28 -0.88
CA LEU A 520 -0.83 4.72 -0.99
C LEU A 520 0.01 5.00 -2.24
N LYS A 521 1.03 4.17 -2.50
CA LYS A 521 1.86 4.26 -3.71
C LYS A 521 1.03 4.08 -4.98
N LEU A 522 0.18 3.05 -5.06
CA LEU A 522 -0.75 2.82 -6.17
C LEU A 522 -1.68 4.02 -6.39
N THR A 523 -2.26 4.55 -5.30
CA THR A 523 -3.22 5.65 -5.35
C THR A 523 -2.60 6.94 -5.84
N ALA A 524 -1.40 7.30 -5.34
CA ALA A 524 -0.65 8.44 -5.85
C ALA A 524 -0.28 8.26 -7.32
N GLY A 525 0.11 7.04 -7.73
CA GLY A 525 0.37 6.71 -9.13
C GLY A 525 -0.84 6.95 -10.03
N LEU A 526 -2.02 6.43 -9.67
CA LEU A 526 -3.26 6.64 -10.41
C LEU A 526 -3.63 8.13 -10.52
N PHE A 527 -3.37 8.91 -9.46
CA PHE A 527 -3.65 10.34 -9.45
C PHE A 527 -2.81 11.13 -10.48
N LEU A 528 -1.66 10.61 -10.92
CA LEU A 528 -0.87 11.21 -12.00
C LEU A 528 -1.56 11.13 -13.37
N PHE A 529 -2.54 10.24 -13.52
CA PHE A 529 -3.32 10.04 -14.74
C PHE A 529 -4.74 10.61 -14.61
N ASN A 530 -5.41 10.37 -13.48
CA ASN A 530 -6.78 10.81 -13.24
C ASN A 530 -6.89 11.56 -11.91
N GLN A 531 -7.11 12.87 -11.95
CA GLN A 531 -7.08 13.75 -10.78
C GLN A 531 -8.39 13.75 -9.97
N SER A 532 -8.88 12.56 -9.60
CA SER A 532 -10.05 12.40 -8.73
C SER A 532 -9.69 12.68 -7.26
N ALA A 533 -10.50 13.47 -6.56
CA ALA A 533 -10.29 13.75 -5.14
C ALA A 533 -10.44 12.50 -4.26
N GLU A 534 -11.19 11.49 -4.69
CA GLU A 534 -11.35 10.23 -3.95
C GLU A 534 -10.02 9.50 -3.74
N LEU A 535 -9.07 9.69 -4.67
CA LEU A 535 -7.73 9.12 -4.58
C LEU A 535 -6.98 9.76 -3.42
N MET A 536 -6.96 11.10 -3.38
CA MET A 536 -6.25 11.81 -2.32
C MET A 536 -7.00 11.86 -0.98
N ASP A 537 -8.31 11.62 -0.98
CA ASP A 537 -9.09 11.35 0.25
C ASP A 537 -8.70 9.99 0.87
N TYR A 538 -8.55 8.94 0.05
CA TYR A 538 -7.99 7.67 0.54
C TYR A 538 -6.56 7.85 1.02
N TYR A 539 -5.74 8.62 0.28
CA TYR A 539 -4.36 8.85 0.67
C TYR A 539 -4.27 9.52 2.05
N GLU A 540 -5.05 10.59 2.28
CA GLU A 540 -5.15 11.25 3.59
C GLU A 540 -5.58 10.27 4.68
N ARG A 541 -6.59 9.45 4.40
CA ARG A 541 -7.10 8.46 5.37
C ARG A 541 -6.03 7.46 5.79
N GLY A 542 -5.39 6.77 4.84
CA GLY A 542 -4.36 5.78 5.13
C GLY A 542 -3.10 6.39 5.77
N LEU A 543 -2.75 7.62 5.37
CA LEU A 543 -1.61 8.33 5.94
C LEU A 543 -1.82 8.66 7.42
N TYR A 544 -2.89 9.40 7.76
CA TYR A 544 -3.14 9.83 9.14
C TYR A 544 -3.51 8.67 10.06
N ASN A 545 -4.33 7.73 9.58
CA ASN A 545 -4.97 6.77 10.47
C ASN A 545 -4.27 5.41 10.51
N HIS A 546 -3.36 5.12 9.57
CA HIS A 546 -2.59 3.88 9.60
C HIS A 546 -1.08 4.13 9.63
N ILE A 547 -0.51 4.82 8.64
CA ILE A 547 0.95 5.01 8.55
C ILE A 547 1.49 5.79 9.76
N LEU A 548 0.88 6.91 10.14
CA LEU A 548 1.30 7.64 11.35
C LEU A 548 1.07 6.83 12.62
N ALA A 549 -0.02 6.04 12.67
CA ALA A 549 -0.37 5.21 13.82
C ALA A 549 0.53 3.99 14.00
N SER A 550 1.20 3.55 12.94
CA SER A 550 2.09 2.37 12.94
C SER A 550 3.46 2.61 13.57
N VAL A 551 3.78 3.83 14.01
CA VAL A 551 5.10 4.19 14.56
C VAL A 551 5.04 4.28 16.07
N ALA A 552 6.07 3.77 16.74
CA ALA A 552 6.21 3.82 18.20
C ALA A 552 6.33 5.27 18.71
N GLU A 553 5.95 5.47 19.97
CA GLU A 553 5.94 6.80 20.58
C GLU A 553 7.32 7.48 20.57
N ASN A 554 8.37 6.74 20.95
CA ASN A 554 9.68 7.32 21.24
C ASN A 554 10.84 6.77 20.38
N THR A 555 10.59 5.72 19.58
CA THR A 555 11.62 5.03 18.81
C THR A 555 11.18 4.88 17.34
N PRO A 556 12.09 4.55 16.40
CA PRO A 556 11.69 4.21 15.04
C PRO A 556 11.06 2.80 14.93
N GLY A 557 10.68 2.18 16.06
CA GLY A 557 9.95 0.92 16.04
C GLY A 557 8.59 1.07 15.39
N ASN A 558 8.09 0.01 14.77
CA ASN A 558 6.84 0.05 14.02
C ASN A 558 6.01 -1.23 14.13
N THR A 559 4.72 -1.12 13.83
CA THR A 559 3.80 -2.24 13.80
C THR A 559 3.97 -3.08 12.53
N TYR A 560 3.78 -4.39 12.67
CA TYR A 560 3.52 -5.27 11.52
C TYR A 560 2.04 -5.27 11.17
N HIS A 561 1.19 -5.71 12.11
CA HIS A 561 -0.26 -5.61 12.05
C HIS A 561 -0.74 -4.48 12.96
N VAL A 562 -1.78 -3.76 12.53
CA VAL A 562 -2.51 -2.80 13.37
C VAL A 562 -3.86 -3.39 13.76
N PRO A 563 -4.01 -3.91 15.00
CA PRO A 563 -5.21 -4.60 15.43
C PRO A 563 -6.37 -3.61 15.65
N LEU A 564 -7.59 -3.99 15.24
CA LEU A 564 -8.80 -3.16 15.31
C LEU A 564 -9.95 -3.81 16.10
N ARG A 565 -9.70 -4.96 16.74
CA ARG A 565 -10.67 -5.60 17.66
C ARG A 565 -10.84 -4.76 18.94
N PRO A 566 -11.92 -4.95 19.72
CA PRO A 566 -12.15 -4.20 20.96
C PRO A 566 -10.98 -4.28 21.95
N GLY A 567 -10.60 -3.16 22.57
CA GLY A 567 -9.55 -3.12 23.59
C GLY A 567 -8.17 -3.63 23.13
N SER A 568 -7.88 -3.53 21.82
CA SER A 568 -6.61 -3.94 21.23
C SER A 568 -5.48 -3.01 21.62
N GLU A 569 -4.25 -3.47 21.42
CA GLU A 569 -3.02 -2.72 21.67
C GLU A 569 -2.07 -2.92 20.49
N LYS A 570 -1.35 -1.87 20.10
CA LYS A 570 -0.35 -1.96 19.02
C LYS A 570 0.93 -2.57 19.57
N ASP A 571 1.52 -3.49 18.80
CA ASP A 571 2.86 -4.02 19.08
C ASP A 571 3.88 -3.35 18.15
N PHE A 572 4.95 -2.79 18.73
CA PHE A 572 5.97 -2.05 18.00
C PHE A 572 7.31 -2.76 18.09
N GLY A 573 7.77 -3.33 16.98
CA GLY A 573 9.03 -4.04 16.88
C GLY A 573 10.18 -3.21 16.28
N ASN A 574 11.39 -3.74 16.36
CA ASN A 574 12.61 -3.23 15.71
C ASN A 574 13.02 -1.77 16.03
N PRO A 575 13.05 -1.34 17.31
CA PRO A 575 13.43 0.03 17.69
C PRO A 575 14.89 0.38 17.33
N ASP A 576 15.78 -0.62 17.23
CA ASP A 576 17.21 -0.43 16.98
C ASP A 576 17.62 -0.72 15.52
N MET A 577 16.67 -1.02 14.63
CA MET A 577 16.94 -1.38 13.22
C MET A 577 17.91 -2.56 13.04
N THR A 578 17.81 -3.59 13.90
CA THR A 578 18.71 -4.75 13.93
C THR A 578 18.06 -6.05 13.44
N GLY A 579 16.74 -6.09 13.26
CA GLY A 579 16.04 -7.28 12.74
C GLY A 579 14.79 -6.89 11.96
N PHE A 580 14.62 -7.45 10.77
CA PHE A 580 13.64 -6.97 9.82
C PHE A 580 12.61 -8.04 9.45
N ALA A 581 11.33 -7.68 9.54
CA ALA A 581 10.27 -8.23 8.71
C ALA A 581 9.97 -7.27 7.54
N CYS A 582 9.05 -7.63 6.64
CA CYS A 582 8.68 -6.77 5.50
C CYS A 582 8.22 -5.37 5.94
N CYS A 583 7.35 -5.28 6.97
CA CYS A 583 6.80 -4.01 7.45
C CYS A 583 7.87 -3.07 8.00
N ASN A 584 8.93 -3.60 8.61
CA ASN A 584 10.05 -2.77 9.07
C ASN A 584 10.76 -2.11 7.88
N GLY A 585 10.93 -2.83 6.77
CA GLY A 585 11.49 -2.27 5.53
C GLY A 585 10.63 -1.13 4.96
N THR A 586 9.32 -1.35 4.81
CA THR A 586 8.41 -0.30 4.31
C THR A 586 8.26 0.87 5.26
N ALA A 587 8.41 0.65 6.57
CA ALA A 587 8.37 1.73 7.56
C ALA A 587 9.56 2.68 7.42
N LEU A 588 10.75 2.17 7.07
CA LEU A 588 11.90 3.01 6.74
C LEU A 588 11.54 3.97 5.59
N GLU A 589 11.02 3.43 4.48
CA GLU A 589 10.67 4.22 3.30
C GLU A 589 9.49 5.17 3.52
N SER A 590 8.50 4.78 4.32
CA SER A 590 7.30 5.61 4.54
C SER A 590 7.66 6.89 5.29
N ASN A 591 8.49 6.76 6.32
CA ASN A 591 8.79 7.84 7.26
C ASN A 591 9.86 8.82 6.75
N THR A 592 10.51 8.55 5.63
CA THR A 592 11.52 9.42 5.01
C THR A 592 11.00 10.24 3.82
N LYS A 593 9.70 10.14 3.49
CA LYS A 593 9.13 10.76 2.27
C LYS A 593 7.74 11.40 2.39
N PHE A 594 7.30 11.77 3.59
CA PHE A 594 5.97 12.34 3.82
C PHE A 594 5.63 13.58 2.98
N GLN A 595 6.63 14.30 2.48
CA GLN A 595 6.43 15.49 1.66
C GLN A 595 5.99 15.20 0.21
N ASN A 596 6.29 14.02 -0.33
CA ASN A 596 6.02 13.67 -1.74
C ASN A 596 4.57 13.91 -2.19
N PRO A 597 3.54 13.42 -1.46
CA PRO A 597 2.16 13.55 -1.90
C PRO A 597 1.55 14.93 -1.67
N ILE A 598 2.24 15.88 -1.01
CA ILE A 598 1.65 17.18 -0.63
C ILE A 598 1.25 18.00 -1.86
N TYR A 599 2.16 18.10 -2.83
CA TYR A 599 1.97 18.87 -4.05
C TYR A 599 2.34 18.06 -5.28
N PHE A 600 1.54 18.13 -6.34
CA PHE A 600 1.92 17.70 -7.70
C PHE A 600 1.81 18.86 -8.69
N ARG A 601 2.49 18.76 -9.83
CA ARG A 601 2.45 19.78 -10.90
C ARG A 601 2.00 19.18 -12.22
N SER A 602 1.34 19.96 -13.07
CA SER A 602 1.15 19.52 -14.46
C SER A 602 2.47 19.41 -15.20
N ASN A 603 2.54 18.53 -16.19
CA ASN A 603 3.74 18.31 -17.01
C ASN A 603 4.25 19.62 -17.65
N ASP A 604 3.33 20.52 -18.01
CA ASP A 604 3.63 21.82 -18.62
C ASP A 604 3.88 22.95 -17.60
N ASN A 605 3.93 22.64 -16.31
CA ASN A 605 4.11 23.58 -15.21
C ASN A 605 3.08 24.72 -15.16
N LYS A 606 1.86 24.50 -15.66
CA LYS A 606 0.76 25.49 -15.62
C LYS A 606 -0.25 25.25 -14.51
N ALA A 607 -0.21 24.12 -13.82
CA ALA A 607 -1.08 23.83 -12.69
C ALA A 607 -0.30 23.25 -11.50
N LEU A 608 -0.72 23.64 -10.30
CA LEU A 608 -0.27 23.10 -9.02
C LEU A 608 -1.46 22.45 -8.32
N TYR A 609 -1.32 21.19 -7.94
CA TYR A 609 -2.30 20.47 -7.12
C TYR A 609 -1.82 20.46 -5.69
N VAL A 610 -2.64 20.99 -4.78
CA VAL A 610 -2.43 20.94 -3.33
C VAL A 610 -3.31 19.82 -2.80
N ASN A 611 -2.69 18.67 -2.54
CA ASN A 611 -3.40 17.46 -2.18
C ASN A 611 -3.54 17.31 -0.66
N LEU A 612 -2.47 17.56 0.09
CA LEU A 612 -2.46 17.42 1.55
C LEU A 612 -2.23 18.77 2.23
N TYR A 613 -2.90 18.96 3.36
CA TYR A 613 -2.84 20.18 4.15
C TYR A 613 -1.82 20.03 5.29
N ILE A 614 -0.54 19.95 4.91
CA ILE A 614 0.58 19.74 5.84
C ILE A 614 1.50 20.97 5.80
N PRO A 615 1.92 21.52 6.95
CA PRO A 615 2.82 22.67 7.00
C PRO A 615 4.10 22.38 6.21
N SER A 616 4.35 23.18 5.18
CA SER A 616 5.42 22.88 4.23
C SER A 616 5.82 24.08 3.38
N THR A 617 7.04 24.03 2.85
CA THR A 617 7.56 24.98 1.87
C THR A 617 7.89 24.23 0.58
N LEU A 618 7.23 24.60 -0.51
CA LEU A 618 7.53 24.12 -1.86
C LEU A 618 8.42 25.12 -2.60
N TYR A 619 9.54 24.66 -3.13
CA TYR A 619 10.40 25.39 -4.07
C TYR A 619 10.13 24.92 -5.51
N TRP A 620 9.30 25.66 -6.23
CA TRP A 620 8.93 25.34 -7.61
C TRP A 620 9.90 26.01 -8.60
N THR A 621 11.04 25.33 -8.81
CA THR A 621 12.19 25.85 -9.56
C THR A 621 11.84 26.22 -11.00
N GLU A 622 11.04 25.39 -11.68
CA GLU A 622 10.60 25.59 -13.06
C GLU A 622 9.80 26.88 -13.26
N ARG A 623 9.24 27.44 -12.18
CA ARG A 623 8.50 28.70 -12.21
C ARG A 623 9.17 29.81 -11.40
N ASN A 624 10.36 29.56 -10.85
CA ASN A 624 11.08 30.47 -9.96
C ASN A 624 10.17 31.07 -8.87
N LEU A 625 9.44 30.21 -8.17
CA LEU A 625 8.51 30.63 -7.11
C LEU A 625 8.55 29.67 -5.93
N THR A 626 8.11 30.16 -4.78
CA THR A 626 7.95 29.38 -3.55
C THR A 626 6.50 29.45 -3.08
N VAL A 627 5.96 28.32 -2.63
CA VAL A 627 4.65 28.26 -1.96
C VAL A 627 4.87 27.81 -0.52
N ILE A 628 4.48 28.65 0.43
CA ILE A 628 4.55 28.34 1.86
C ILE A 628 3.14 28.01 2.34
N GLN A 629 2.95 26.81 2.88
CA GLN A 629 1.73 26.37 3.52
C GLN A 629 1.91 26.44 5.05
N SER A 630 1.14 27.33 5.67
CA SER A 630 1.14 27.56 7.13
C SER A 630 -0.20 27.11 7.70
N THR A 631 -0.17 26.12 8.58
CA THR A 631 -1.37 25.54 9.21
C THR A 631 -1.04 24.82 10.53
N ALA A 632 -2.05 24.56 11.36
CA ALA A 632 -2.01 23.59 12.46
C ALA A 632 -2.89 22.36 12.15
N TYR A 633 -3.26 22.15 10.88
CA TYR A 633 -4.04 20.99 10.45
C TYR A 633 -3.33 19.67 10.84
N PRO A 634 -4.03 18.66 11.40
CA PRO A 634 -5.49 18.56 11.53
C PRO A 634 -6.05 19.01 12.90
N ASN A 635 -5.29 19.74 13.72
CA ASN A 635 -5.81 20.34 14.96
C ASN A 635 -6.66 21.58 14.70
N GLU A 636 -6.49 22.21 13.54
CA GLU A 636 -7.28 23.36 13.09
C GLU A 636 -7.84 23.16 11.68
N ASP A 637 -8.97 23.83 11.42
CA ASP A 637 -9.75 23.73 10.19
C ASP A 637 -9.26 24.65 9.05
N LYS A 638 -8.09 25.29 9.21
CA LYS A 638 -7.61 26.36 8.34
C LYS A 638 -6.19 26.11 7.83
N THR A 639 -5.93 26.42 6.57
CA THR A 639 -4.58 26.49 5.98
C THR A 639 -4.39 27.78 5.18
N LEU A 640 -3.19 28.35 5.24
CA LEU A 640 -2.79 29.55 4.49
C LEU A 640 -1.67 29.21 3.52
N LEU A 641 -1.91 29.40 2.24
CA LEU A 641 -0.89 29.33 1.19
C LEU A 641 -0.39 30.74 0.89
N THR A 642 0.91 30.97 0.99
CA THR A 642 1.57 32.22 0.60
C THR A 642 2.44 31.98 -0.63
N ILE A 643 2.22 32.75 -1.70
CA ILE A 643 2.93 32.61 -2.96
C ILE A 643 3.99 33.70 -3.06
N ASN A 644 5.25 33.29 -3.05
CA ASN A 644 6.40 34.17 -3.26
C ASN A 644 6.93 33.97 -4.67
N GLY A 645 6.95 35.03 -5.47
CA GLY A 645 7.18 34.96 -6.92
C GLY A 645 5.98 35.49 -7.72
N ARG A 646 6.01 35.33 -9.04
CA ARG A 646 4.98 35.89 -9.94
C ARG A 646 4.74 34.99 -11.14
N GLY A 647 3.50 34.93 -11.62
CA GLY A 647 3.17 34.21 -12.85
C GLY A 647 1.72 33.74 -12.91
N ARG A 648 1.29 33.26 -14.08
CA ARG A 648 -0.06 32.70 -14.26
C ARG A 648 -0.04 31.18 -14.17
N PHE A 649 -0.76 30.61 -13.21
CA PHE A 649 -0.95 29.17 -13.08
C PHE A 649 -2.25 28.87 -12.33
N ASP A 650 -2.75 27.67 -12.53
CA ASP A 650 -3.95 27.16 -11.86
C ASP A 650 -3.54 26.53 -10.53
N LEU A 651 -4.15 26.98 -9.45
CA LEU A 651 -4.01 26.37 -8.14
C LEU A 651 -5.23 25.48 -7.89
N ASN A 652 -5.04 24.17 -7.95
CA ASN A 652 -6.07 23.18 -7.69
C ASN A 652 -5.97 22.74 -6.23
N VAL A 653 -6.94 23.11 -5.40
CA VAL A 653 -6.99 22.73 -3.98
C VAL A 653 -8.03 21.64 -3.77
N ARG A 654 -7.67 20.58 -3.05
CA ARG A 654 -8.58 19.46 -2.78
C ARG A 654 -9.70 19.91 -1.84
N VAL A 655 -10.95 19.66 -2.21
CA VAL A 655 -12.10 19.78 -1.31
C VAL A 655 -12.40 18.38 -0.76
N PRO A 656 -11.99 18.04 0.48
CA PRO A 656 -12.13 16.68 1.00
C PRO A 656 -13.59 16.26 1.13
N HIS A 657 -13.92 14.97 0.96
CA HIS A 657 -15.32 14.51 1.09
C HIS A 657 -15.95 14.83 2.45
N TRP A 658 -15.15 14.84 3.52
CA TRP A 658 -15.62 15.13 4.87
C TRP A 658 -15.96 16.61 5.11
N ALA A 659 -15.56 17.53 4.22
CA ALA A 659 -15.76 18.99 4.35
C ALA A 659 -17.21 19.43 4.04
N THR A 660 -18.19 18.76 4.64
CA THR A 660 -19.64 18.94 4.36
C THR A 660 -20.25 20.19 4.97
N LYS A 661 -19.57 20.83 5.94
CA LYS A 661 -19.95 22.12 6.54
C LYS A 661 -19.49 23.34 5.71
N GLY A 662 -18.91 23.09 4.54
CA GLY A 662 -18.49 24.11 3.58
C GLY A 662 -16.96 24.16 3.41
N PHE A 663 -16.56 24.78 2.30
CA PHE A 663 -15.16 25.03 1.97
C PHE A 663 -15.04 26.50 1.56
N TYR A 664 -14.40 27.29 2.42
CA TYR A 664 -14.35 28.74 2.30
C TYR A 664 -12.95 29.17 1.84
N VAL A 665 -12.91 30.10 0.88
CA VAL A 665 -11.65 30.59 0.31
C VAL A 665 -11.58 32.10 0.44
N LYS A 666 -10.46 32.61 0.96
CA LYS A 666 -10.11 34.03 0.87
C LYS A 666 -8.82 34.22 0.12
N ILE A 667 -8.71 35.33 -0.60
CA ILE A 667 -7.52 35.70 -1.36
C ILE A 667 -7.17 37.11 -0.98
N ASN A 668 -5.97 37.31 -0.44
CA ASN A 668 -5.54 38.61 0.07
C ASN A 668 -6.59 39.22 1.03
N GLY A 669 -7.13 38.38 1.92
CA GLY A 669 -8.17 38.73 2.89
C GLY A 669 -9.60 38.87 2.35
N LYS A 670 -9.81 38.80 1.02
CA LYS A 670 -11.14 38.94 0.40
C LYS A 670 -11.77 37.58 0.12
N GLU A 671 -12.99 37.38 0.57
CA GLU A 671 -13.75 36.15 0.33
C GLU A 671 -14.03 35.94 -1.15
N LEU A 672 -13.75 34.73 -1.64
CA LEU A 672 -14.09 34.29 -2.98
C LEU A 672 -15.40 33.52 -2.91
N LYS A 673 -16.47 34.08 -3.49
CA LYS A 673 -17.73 33.35 -3.65
C LYS A 673 -17.55 32.20 -4.64
N ILE A 674 -17.61 30.98 -4.14
CA ILE A 674 -17.46 29.75 -4.91
C ILE A 674 -18.49 28.73 -4.47
N ASN A 675 -18.82 27.81 -5.37
CA ASN A 675 -19.55 26.60 -5.02
C ASN A 675 -18.58 25.42 -5.03
N ALA A 676 -17.93 25.18 -3.89
CA ALA A 676 -17.02 24.05 -3.72
C ALA A 676 -17.81 22.79 -3.33
N MET A 677 -17.57 21.69 -4.05
CA MET A 677 -18.25 20.41 -3.82
C MET A 677 -17.33 19.48 -3.02
N PRO A 678 -17.78 18.88 -1.89
CA PRO A 678 -17.02 17.85 -1.19
C PRO A 678 -16.63 16.70 -2.12
N GLY A 679 -15.41 16.19 -1.98
CA GLY A 679 -14.88 15.12 -2.84
C GLY A 679 -14.54 15.61 -4.26
N SER A 680 -14.03 16.84 -4.39
CA SER A 680 -13.61 17.41 -5.69
C SER A 680 -12.32 18.22 -5.58
N TYR A 681 -11.84 18.77 -6.70
CA TYR A 681 -10.83 19.82 -6.70
C TYR A 681 -11.46 21.15 -7.12
N LEU A 682 -11.15 22.20 -6.36
CA LEU A 682 -11.47 23.57 -6.73
C LEU A 682 -10.28 24.16 -7.48
N SER A 683 -10.50 24.53 -8.74
CA SER A 683 -9.48 25.20 -9.55
C SER A 683 -9.55 26.72 -9.40
N ILE A 684 -8.38 27.31 -9.16
CA ILE A 684 -8.21 28.73 -8.92
C ILE A 684 -7.24 29.29 -9.97
N ASN A 685 -7.77 29.77 -11.10
CA ASN A 685 -6.99 30.36 -12.20
C ASN A 685 -6.73 31.84 -11.95
N ARG A 686 -5.45 32.24 -11.84
CA ARG A 686 -5.09 33.65 -11.77
C ARG A 686 -3.63 33.94 -12.10
N ARG A 687 -3.34 35.23 -12.26
CA ARG A 687 -1.97 35.76 -12.30
C ARG A 687 -1.56 36.15 -10.89
N TRP A 688 -0.75 35.29 -10.28
CA TRP A 688 -0.24 35.47 -8.92
C TRP A 688 0.87 36.51 -8.88
N LYS A 689 0.87 37.27 -7.79
CA LYS A 689 1.88 38.26 -7.43
C LYS A 689 2.59 37.81 -6.16
N ASN A 690 3.77 38.38 -5.95
CA ASN A 690 4.56 38.09 -4.77
C ASN A 690 3.82 38.53 -3.50
N GLY A 691 3.70 37.61 -2.54
CA GLY A 691 2.98 37.83 -1.29
C GLY A 691 1.47 37.61 -1.41
N ASP A 692 0.95 37.16 -2.55
CA ASP A 692 -0.46 36.76 -2.63
C ASP A 692 -0.72 35.60 -1.65
N THR A 693 -1.84 35.68 -0.95
CA THR A 693 -2.27 34.68 0.03
C THR A 693 -3.57 34.01 -0.39
N VAL A 694 -3.68 32.72 -0.09
CA VAL A 694 -4.90 31.91 -0.25
C VAL A 694 -5.19 31.23 1.08
N GLU A 695 -6.20 31.70 1.77
CA GLU A 695 -6.70 31.08 2.99
C GLU A 695 -7.82 30.10 2.63
N LEU A 696 -7.68 28.85 3.04
CA LEU A 696 -8.69 27.80 2.91
C LEU A 696 -9.19 27.46 4.32
N ARG A 697 -10.51 27.41 4.51
CA ARG A 697 -11.14 26.97 5.76
C ARG A 697 -12.17 25.88 5.48
N MET A 698 -12.09 24.79 6.23
CA MET A 698 -12.84 23.55 6.04
C MET A 698 -13.38 23.05 7.39
N PRO A 699 -14.48 23.60 7.91
CA PRO A 699 -14.94 23.29 9.26
C PRO A 699 -15.15 21.80 9.47
N PHE A 700 -14.50 21.25 10.50
CA PHE A 700 -14.59 19.83 10.84
C PHE A 700 -15.95 19.49 11.44
N SER A 701 -16.40 18.28 11.15
CA SER A 701 -17.59 17.68 11.75
C SER A 701 -17.32 16.24 12.14
N PHE A 702 -18.07 15.75 13.13
CA PHE A 702 -18.09 14.34 13.45
C PHE A 702 -18.88 13.55 12.40
N TYR A 703 -18.36 12.38 12.02
CA TYR A 703 -19.09 11.41 11.21
C TYR A 703 -18.69 9.99 11.60
N LEU A 704 -19.53 9.03 11.18
CA LEU A 704 -19.29 7.61 11.39
C LEU A 704 -18.84 6.97 10.09
N GLU A 705 -17.88 6.05 10.18
CA GLU A 705 -17.46 5.15 9.09
C GLU A 705 -17.81 3.71 9.49
N PRO A 706 -18.97 3.18 9.05
CA PRO A 706 -19.43 1.84 9.41
C PRO A 706 -18.67 0.71 8.73
N VAL A 707 -18.62 -0.46 9.37
CA VAL A 707 -18.22 -1.71 8.71
C VAL A 707 -19.28 -2.07 7.67
N MET A 708 -18.83 -2.35 6.45
CA MET A 708 -19.64 -2.51 5.23
C MET A 708 -20.81 -3.49 5.32
N ASP A 709 -20.68 -4.57 6.10
CA ASP A 709 -21.67 -5.63 6.31
C ASP A 709 -22.31 -5.62 7.72
N GLN A 710 -21.85 -4.74 8.62
CA GLN A 710 -22.40 -4.59 9.97
C GLN A 710 -22.33 -3.12 10.42
N GLN A 711 -23.34 -2.33 10.08
CA GLN A 711 -23.31 -0.87 10.14
C GLN A 711 -23.26 -0.30 11.56
N ASN A 712 -23.84 -0.96 12.59
CA ASN A 712 -23.70 -0.47 13.98
C ASN A 712 -22.26 -0.55 14.49
N ILE A 713 -21.42 -1.41 13.90
CA ILE A 713 -20.00 -1.43 14.18
C ILE A 713 -19.35 -0.34 13.33
N ALA A 714 -19.01 0.79 13.94
CA ALA A 714 -18.54 1.97 13.22
C ALA A 714 -17.40 2.70 13.94
N SER A 715 -16.53 3.32 13.15
CA SER A 715 -15.49 4.23 13.66
C SER A 715 -16.00 5.67 13.71
N LEU A 716 -15.54 6.43 14.71
CA LEU A 716 -15.84 7.85 14.85
C LEU A 716 -14.69 8.69 14.27
N PHE A 717 -15.01 9.62 13.38
CA PHE A 717 -14.06 10.58 12.80
C PHE A 717 -14.40 12.01 13.21
N TYR A 718 -13.37 12.85 13.27
CA TYR A 718 -13.48 14.31 13.30
C TYR A 718 -12.61 14.90 12.18
N GLY A 719 -13.24 15.36 11.10
CA GLY A 719 -12.51 15.70 9.87
C GLY A 719 -11.74 14.49 9.31
N PRO A 720 -10.42 14.58 9.03
CA PRO A 720 -9.65 13.45 8.50
C PRO A 720 -9.24 12.41 9.56
N VAL A 721 -9.42 12.72 10.85
CA VAL A 721 -8.82 11.97 11.97
C VAL A 721 -9.82 10.98 12.55
N LEU A 722 -9.44 9.70 12.55
CA LEU A 722 -10.11 8.65 13.32
C LEU A 722 -9.81 8.84 14.80
N LEU A 723 -10.87 8.81 15.61
CA LEU A 723 -10.80 8.91 17.06
C LEU A 723 -10.90 7.52 17.69
N ALA A 724 -9.92 7.19 18.53
CA ALA A 724 -9.85 5.94 19.26
C ALA A 724 -10.29 6.16 20.72
N ALA A 725 -11.25 5.36 21.18
CA ALA A 725 -11.60 5.29 22.59
C ALA A 725 -10.40 4.77 23.38
N GLN A 726 -10.00 5.46 24.45
CA GLN A 726 -8.90 5.04 25.32
C GLN A 726 -9.43 4.01 26.32
N GLU A 727 -8.85 2.82 26.30
CA GLU A 727 -9.31 1.67 27.08
C GLU A 727 -8.37 1.40 28.26
N THR A 728 -8.95 1.08 29.41
CA THR A 728 -8.17 0.72 30.60
C THR A 728 -7.75 -0.75 30.62
N GLY A 729 -8.32 -1.58 29.72
CA GLY A 729 -8.08 -3.01 29.68
C GLY A 729 -8.60 -3.64 28.38
N PRO A 730 -8.32 -4.93 28.15
CA PRO A 730 -8.88 -5.67 27.02
C PRO A 730 -10.40 -5.77 27.13
N LEU A 731 -11.09 -5.78 25.98
CA LEU A 731 -12.54 -5.93 25.91
C LEU A 731 -12.91 -7.17 25.09
N LYS A 732 -13.96 -7.86 25.51
CA LYS A 732 -14.57 -8.98 24.75
C LYS A 732 -15.63 -8.50 23.76
N GLU A 733 -16.29 -7.40 24.12
CA GLU A 733 -17.39 -6.81 23.37
C GLU A 733 -16.95 -5.46 22.78
N TRP A 734 -17.55 -5.09 21.66
CA TRP A 734 -17.39 -3.75 21.11
C TRP A 734 -17.86 -2.68 22.11
N ARG A 735 -17.12 -1.58 22.20
CA ARG A 735 -17.50 -0.48 23.09
C ARG A 735 -18.81 0.14 22.62
N LYS A 736 -19.82 0.05 23.48
CA LYS A 736 -21.14 0.63 23.21
C LYS A 736 -21.11 2.14 23.39
N VAL A 737 -21.71 2.87 22.44
CA VAL A 737 -21.91 4.32 22.52
C VAL A 737 -23.30 4.68 22.00
N THR A 738 -23.90 5.71 22.59
CA THR A 738 -25.18 6.25 22.11
C THR A 738 -24.99 7.67 21.60
N LEU A 739 -25.28 7.90 20.32
CA LEU A 739 -25.05 9.16 19.62
C LEU A 739 -26.36 9.76 19.10
N ASN A 740 -26.43 11.08 18.99
CA ASN A 740 -27.58 11.78 18.43
C ASN A 740 -27.62 11.59 16.91
N ALA A 741 -28.76 11.13 16.39
CA ALA A 741 -28.89 10.79 14.97
C ALA A 741 -28.78 11.99 14.01
N GLU A 742 -29.17 13.19 14.46
CA GLU A 742 -29.16 14.39 13.60
C GLU A 742 -27.79 15.09 13.59
N ASP A 743 -27.11 15.07 14.72
CA ASP A 743 -25.80 15.70 14.89
C ASP A 743 -24.99 14.94 15.96
N ILE A 744 -24.08 14.09 15.49
CA ILE A 744 -23.17 13.29 16.33
C ILE A 744 -22.45 14.17 17.35
N GLY A 745 -22.09 15.41 16.98
CA GLY A 745 -21.39 16.35 17.84
C GLY A 745 -22.15 16.71 19.12
N LYS A 746 -23.49 16.62 19.14
CA LYS A 746 -24.30 16.86 20.35
C LYS A 746 -24.09 15.81 21.44
N SER A 747 -23.51 14.66 21.09
CA SER A 747 -23.19 13.57 22.05
C SER A 747 -21.72 13.55 22.45
N VAL A 748 -20.93 14.47 21.91
CA VAL A 748 -19.47 14.54 22.13
C VAL A 748 -19.14 15.85 22.83
N SER A 749 -18.39 15.77 23.92
CA SER A 749 -17.81 16.94 24.58
C SER A 749 -16.29 16.91 24.42
N GLY A 750 -15.59 18.02 24.67
CA GLY A 750 -14.12 18.05 24.61
C GLY A 750 -13.55 19.32 24.01
N ASP A 751 -12.29 19.24 23.61
CA ASP A 751 -11.51 20.34 23.07
C ASP A 751 -11.06 19.99 21.63
N PRO A 752 -11.76 20.52 20.60
CA PRO A 752 -11.40 20.30 19.21
C PRO A 752 -9.96 20.69 18.86
N GLY A 753 -9.40 21.74 19.49
CA GLY A 753 -8.03 22.18 19.21
C GLY A 753 -6.97 21.19 19.70
N LYS A 754 -7.31 20.37 20.69
CA LYS A 754 -6.47 19.26 21.19
C LYS A 754 -6.81 17.91 20.56
N LEU A 755 -7.88 17.85 19.76
CA LEU A 755 -8.47 16.60 19.27
C LEU A 755 -8.79 15.61 20.41
N GLU A 756 -9.08 16.11 21.61
CA GLU A 756 -9.42 15.29 22.77
C GLU A 756 -10.90 15.45 23.09
N PHE A 757 -11.63 14.33 23.02
CA PHE A 757 -13.07 14.30 23.17
C PHE A 757 -13.50 13.30 24.24
N LYS A 758 -14.76 13.41 24.68
CA LYS A 758 -15.37 12.51 25.66
C LYS A 758 -16.79 12.12 25.26
N ILE A 759 -17.07 10.82 25.38
CA ILE A 759 -18.40 10.21 25.27
C ILE A 759 -18.55 9.29 26.49
N ASP A 760 -19.60 9.48 27.29
CA ASP A 760 -19.86 8.67 28.49
C ASP A 760 -18.65 8.53 29.43
N SER A 761 -17.91 9.63 29.65
CA SER A 761 -16.67 9.71 30.43
C SER A 761 -15.42 9.03 29.83
N VAL A 762 -15.56 8.33 28.69
CA VAL A 762 -14.44 7.72 27.98
C VAL A 762 -13.75 8.77 27.12
N VAL A 763 -12.42 8.84 27.20
CA VAL A 763 -11.62 9.75 26.39
C VAL A 763 -11.43 9.18 24.99
N PHE A 764 -11.56 10.05 23.99
CA PHE A 764 -11.30 9.77 22.58
C PHE A 764 -10.18 10.68 22.09
N ARG A 765 -9.18 10.11 21.43
CA ARG A 765 -8.00 10.81 20.91
C ARG A 765 -7.68 10.35 19.49
N PRO A 766 -6.86 11.10 18.72
CA PRO A 766 -6.39 10.62 17.42
C PRO A 766 -5.77 9.23 17.54
N PHE A 767 -6.10 8.34 16.62
CA PHE A 767 -5.59 6.97 16.67
C PHE A 767 -4.06 6.90 16.55
N TYR A 768 -3.45 7.85 15.83
CA TYR A 768 -2.00 8.00 15.74
C TYR A 768 -1.33 8.49 17.03
N GLU A 769 -2.08 8.94 18.04
CA GLU A 769 -1.59 9.27 19.38
C GLU A 769 -2.05 8.27 20.46
N SER A 770 -2.64 7.14 20.06
CA SER A 770 -3.09 6.10 20.99
C SER A 770 -2.07 4.97 21.06
N TYR A 771 -1.27 4.92 22.13
CA TYR A 771 -0.22 3.89 22.31
C TYR A 771 -0.60 2.80 23.31
N GLY A 772 -1.52 3.07 24.23
CA GLY A 772 -2.11 2.06 25.13
C GLY A 772 -3.22 1.27 24.46
N ARG A 773 -4.10 0.67 25.27
CA ARG A 773 -5.28 -0.05 24.75
C ARG A 773 -6.31 0.90 24.18
N TYR A 774 -6.97 0.47 23.11
CA TYR A 774 -7.95 1.28 22.41
C TYR A 774 -9.10 0.47 21.78
N SER A 775 -10.18 1.18 21.46
CA SER A 775 -11.22 0.71 20.54
C SER A 775 -11.45 1.77 19.45
N VAL A 776 -11.27 1.37 18.19
CA VAL A 776 -11.49 2.24 17.00
C VAL A 776 -12.82 1.95 16.29
N TYR A 777 -13.35 0.76 16.48
CA TYR A 777 -14.72 0.40 16.09
C TYR A 777 -15.56 0.27 17.36
N LEU A 778 -16.76 0.84 17.30
CA LEU A 778 -17.69 0.97 18.41
C LEU A 778 -19.01 0.31 18.01
N ASP A 779 -19.76 -0.21 18.98
CA ASP A 779 -21.16 -0.60 18.78
C ASP A 779 -22.06 0.60 19.03
N VAL A 780 -22.49 1.23 17.94
CA VAL A 780 -23.18 2.52 17.96
C VAL A 780 -24.69 2.35 17.92
N THR A 781 -25.36 2.98 18.88
CA THR A 781 -26.81 3.20 18.86
C THR A 781 -27.12 4.68 18.60
N LEU A 782 -28.14 4.95 17.78
CA LEU A 782 -28.62 6.31 17.53
C LEU A 782 -29.89 6.62 18.33
N LYS A 783 -29.93 7.79 18.97
CA LYS A 783 -31.08 8.32 19.73
C LYS A 783 -31.69 9.55 19.10
#